data_AF-A0A958SSY6-F1
#
_entry.id   AF-A0A958SSY6-F1
#
_cell.length_a   1.000
_cell.length_b   1.000
_cell.length_c   1.000
_cell.angle_alpha   90.00
_cell.angle_beta   90.00
_cell.angle_gamma   90.00
#
_symmetry.space_group_name_H-M   'P 1'
#
loop_
_entity.id
_entity.type
_entity.pdbx_description
1 polymer ?
#
loop_
_entity_poly.entity_id
_entity_poly.type
_entity_poly.pdbx_seq_one_letter_code
_entity_poly.pdbx_strand_id
1 'polypeptide(L)'
;MKTQKFFYFKSFVFFLTLLIALVPTDATAQKKNKKKKKDAQEEVQKPKKDEKSIQELTKGSTKLEGLFTIYQDTVNGSIQMVIKEDQIGKEYIYFSQVGNGVLEASSFKGSYQGSKIFKINKYFDRLEFEEVNTAFYFDPNNPLSKAKDANISNAILESLKIESYDKKNGLYLVKSDDLFKKETFLQVKPPRFPNQPPTAFSLGNLDKDKTKIKEIRNYPENTNVLTEYVYSQPSVLNGGSEAVTDGRNVSVQLYQTFLEMPDDGYEVRYDDPRVGYFTDEVNDQTATGSITYRDMIHRWRLFKKDPNAALSKPVKPITWWIENTTPMEWRETIKEGVLEWNKAFEKAGFKNAMVVEIQPDTATWDAGDIRYNVLRWTSSPQPPFGGYGPSFSNPRTGELLGADIMLEYVHFTNRVFYDKLFDLGASSSEQQLEASDMPQFYCSAGHLMHENTMFGECFLEAVGASDLEMERMKKEAMKSLIMHEVGHTLGLNHNMKASQIYSIEQLQDTEFIKGKALTGSVMDYTAINLTKDRTKQGQYYDMSVGPYDIWAIQFGYTPFKTAAEKMALLDQSTKPELIFGNDADDMRSPGKAIDPRVNVGDLSSDAIQYAINIYDLTNDMMGNLKLQFSEKGQSYQDLRRAYYLLSGQRSNAGDVISRYIGGVYVDRAMIGQEGGTQPYTPVSLEDQKRAMNALSKYIFAPDA
;
A
#
# COMPACT_ATOMS: atom_id res chain seq x y z
N MET A 1 -32.67 -47.99 -58.64
CA MET A 1 -33.42 -47.15 -57.69
C MET A 1 -32.68 -45.80 -57.61
N LYS A 2 -33.01 -44.79 -58.43
CA LYS A 2 -34.06 -43.75 -58.19
C LYS A 2 -33.99 -43.23 -56.75
N THR A 3 -33.65 -41.97 -56.42
CA THR A 3 -33.66 -40.66 -57.12
C THR A 3 -32.90 -39.66 -56.22
N GLN A 4 -31.85 -38.92 -56.68
CA GLN A 4 -31.85 -37.58 -57.33
C GLN A 4 -32.64 -36.49 -56.55
N LYS A 5 -32.13 -35.28 -56.23
CA LYS A 5 -31.52 -34.18 -57.05
C LYS A 5 -30.75 -33.19 -56.12
N PHE A 6 -29.53 -32.65 -56.42
CA PHE A 6 -29.12 -31.61 -57.41
C PHE A 6 -29.63 -30.17 -57.09
N PHE A 7 -28.95 -29.02 -57.30
CA PHE A 7 -27.80 -28.56 -58.12
C PHE A 7 -27.33 -27.14 -57.61
N TYR A 8 -26.01 -26.88 -57.51
CA TYR A 8 -25.18 -25.72 -57.97
C TYR A 8 -25.38 -24.26 -57.46
N PHE A 9 -24.33 -23.51 -57.02
CA PHE A 9 -23.12 -22.92 -57.68
C PHE A 9 -23.38 -21.50 -58.23
N LYS A 10 -22.66 -20.47 -57.70
CA LYS A 10 -21.91 -19.46 -58.49
C LYS A 10 -21.18 -18.44 -57.61
N SER A 11 -19.90 -18.31 -57.92
CA SER A 11 -18.92 -17.29 -57.52
C SER A 11 -19.29 -15.88 -57.99
N PHE A 12 -18.85 -14.85 -57.26
CA PHE A 12 -18.22 -13.67 -57.87
C PHE A 12 -17.24 -13.00 -56.91
N VAL A 13 -16.12 -12.56 -57.47
CA VAL A 13 -14.90 -12.02 -56.85
C VAL A 13 -14.82 -10.51 -57.17
N PHE A 14 -13.88 -9.80 -56.51
CA PHE A 14 -13.33 -8.44 -56.81
C PHE A 14 -14.17 -7.25 -56.31
N PHE A 15 -13.61 -6.15 -55.78
CA PHE A 15 -12.26 -5.77 -55.32
C PHE A 15 -12.38 -4.45 -54.54
N LEU A 16 -11.36 -4.20 -53.73
CA LEU A 16 -11.02 -2.97 -53.02
C LEU A 16 -10.91 -1.74 -53.96
N THR A 17 -11.33 -0.54 -53.53
CA THR A 17 -10.53 0.70 -53.64
C THR A 17 -11.10 1.85 -52.81
N LEU A 18 -10.23 2.37 -51.95
CA LEU A 18 -10.25 3.63 -51.20
C LEU A 18 -9.95 4.81 -52.16
N LEU A 19 -10.59 5.98 -52.03
CA LEU A 19 -9.89 7.26 -52.22
C LEU A 19 -10.64 8.49 -51.64
N ILE A 20 -9.80 9.39 -51.14
CA ILE A 20 -10.00 10.60 -50.35
C ILE A 20 -10.42 11.80 -51.23
N ALA A 21 -11.28 12.70 -50.73
CA ALA A 21 -11.19 14.15 -51.00
C ALA A 21 -12.05 14.98 -50.02
N LEU A 22 -11.60 16.21 -49.81
CA LEU A 22 -11.81 17.10 -48.66
C LEU A 22 -12.50 18.41 -49.13
N VAL A 23 -13.23 19.07 -48.21
CA VAL A 23 -13.60 20.52 -48.10
C VAL A 23 -14.77 21.10 -48.95
N PRO A 24 -15.30 22.33 -48.64
CA PRO A 24 -16.66 22.54 -48.12
C PRO A 24 -17.51 23.51 -48.98
N THR A 25 -18.78 23.73 -48.65
CA THR A 25 -19.51 24.92 -49.13
C THR A 25 -20.48 25.46 -48.09
N ASP A 26 -20.15 26.62 -47.53
CA ASP A 26 -21.14 27.59 -47.06
C ASP A 26 -21.94 28.13 -48.24
N ALA A 27 -23.27 28.21 -48.10
CA ALA A 27 -24.09 29.11 -48.91
C ALA A 27 -25.38 29.51 -48.17
N THR A 28 -25.48 30.80 -47.95
CA THR A 28 -26.56 31.57 -47.34
C THR A 28 -27.88 31.57 -48.13
N ALA A 29 -28.97 31.78 -47.36
CA ALA A 29 -30.20 32.51 -47.70
C ALA A 29 -31.37 31.78 -48.39
N GLN A 30 -32.53 31.72 -47.69
CA GLN A 30 -33.66 32.62 -47.99
C GLN A 30 -34.76 32.58 -46.89
N LYS A 31 -35.06 33.76 -46.35
CA LYS A 31 -36.18 34.07 -45.46
C LYS A 31 -37.52 33.86 -46.17
N LYS A 32 -38.48 33.20 -45.50
CA LYS A 32 -39.92 33.35 -45.78
C LYS A 32 -40.64 34.00 -44.58
N ASN A 33 -41.08 35.24 -44.81
CA ASN A 33 -41.94 36.02 -43.92
C ASN A 33 -43.31 35.34 -43.74
N LYS A 34 -43.69 35.04 -42.49
CA LYS A 34 -45.10 34.93 -42.08
C LYS A 34 -45.34 35.95 -40.96
N LYS A 35 -46.01 37.05 -41.30
CA LYS A 35 -46.60 37.98 -40.34
C LYS A 35 -47.65 37.24 -39.49
N LYS A 36 -47.44 37.16 -38.19
CA LYS A 36 -48.50 37.01 -37.18
C LYS A 36 -48.37 38.14 -36.16
N LYS A 37 -49.52 38.70 -35.81
CA LYS A 37 -49.74 39.88 -34.95
C LYS A 37 -48.99 39.79 -33.62
N LYS A 38 -48.32 40.89 -33.23
CA LYS A 38 -47.89 41.16 -31.86
C LYS A 38 -49.12 41.67 -31.09
N ASP A 39 -49.63 40.86 -30.17
CA ASP A 39 -50.28 41.38 -28.97
C ASP A 39 -49.16 41.71 -27.97
N ALA A 40 -49.14 42.95 -27.50
CA ALA A 40 -48.20 43.39 -26.48
C ALA A 40 -48.66 42.82 -25.13
N GLN A 41 -48.05 41.73 -24.69
CA GLN A 41 -47.94 41.43 -23.27
C GLN A 41 -46.68 42.12 -22.75
N GLU A 42 -46.86 43.05 -21.82
CA GLU A 42 -45.79 43.56 -20.97
C GLU A 42 -45.11 42.36 -20.29
N GLU A 43 -43.85 42.13 -20.62
CA GLU A 43 -42.96 41.33 -19.78
C GLU A 43 -42.83 42.06 -18.45
N VAL A 44 -43.59 41.61 -17.46
CA VAL A 44 -43.34 41.91 -16.06
C VAL A 44 -41.94 41.41 -15.76
N GLN A 45 -40.98 42.33 -15.63
CA GLN A 45 -39.68 42.06 -15.06
C GLN A 45 -39.90 41.45 -13.67
N LYS A 46 -39.62 40.15 -13.52
CA LYS A 46 -39.49 39.55 -12.19
C LYS A 46 -38.43 40.36 -11.43
N PRO A 47 -38.70 40.78 -10.18
CA PRO A 47 -37.71 41.49 -9.39
C PRO A 47 -36.43 40.66 -9.32
N LYS A 48 -35.26 41.29 -9.52
CA LYS A 48 -33.98 40.70 -9.16
C LYS A 48 -34.09 40.29 -7.70
N LYS A 49 -34.04 38.99 -7.44
CA LYS A 49 -33.97 38.44 -6.09
C LYS A 49 -32.68 38.98 -5.48
N ASP A 50 -32.77 39.77 -4.43
CA ASP A 50 -31.59 40.24 -3.71
C ASP A 50 -30.72 39.02 -3.35
N GLU A 51 -29.45 39.04 -3.75
CA GLU A 51 -28.50 37.99 -3.40
C GLU A 51 -28.36 37.98 -1.88
N LYS A 52 -28.75 36.86 -1.25
CA LYS A 52 -28.65 36.70 0.19
C LYS A 52 -27.19 36.78 0.61
N SER A 53 -26.93 37.47 1.71
CA SER A 53 -25.58 37.55 2.28
C SER A 53 -25.15 36.19 2.87
N ILE A 54 -23.84 35.98 3.03
CA ILE A 54 -23.29 34.79 3.68
C ILE A 54 -23.90 34.64 5.09
N GLN A 55 -23.99 35.72 5.84
CA GLN A 55 -24.54 35.73 7.20
C GLN A 55 -26.01 35.30 7.25
N GLU A 56 -26.81 35.67 6.24
CA GLU A 56 -28.21 35.23 6.13
C GLU A 56 -28.33 33.75 5.76
N LEU A 57 -27.45 33.26 4.89
CA LEU A 57 -27.42 31.86 4.46
C LEU A 57 -26.87 30.90 5.52
N THR A 58 -26.12 31.40 6.50
CA THR A 58 -25.47 30.59 7.55
C THR A 58 -25.97 30.87 8.96
N LYS A 59 -27.07 31.62 9.12
CA LYS A 59 -27.57 32.08 10.44
C LYS A 59 -27.90 30.92 11.41
N GLY A 60 -28.30 29.76 10.88
CA GLY A 60 -28.63 28.55 11.64
C GLY A 60 -27.53 27.50 11.65
N SER A 61 -26.28 27.89 11.35
CA SER A 61 -25.18 26.96 11.20
C SER A 61 -24.11 27.16 12.27
N THR A 62 -23.49 26.05 12.70
CA THR A 62 -22.24 26.09 13.47
C THR A 62 -21.09 26.46 12.54
N LYS A 63 -20.31 27.48 12.91
CA LYS A 63 -19.10 27.88 12.16
C LYS A 63 -17.89 27.08 12.65
N LEU A 64 -17.19 26.45 11.72
CA LEU A 64 -15.97 25.69 11.94
C LEU A 64 -14.84 26.37 11.16
N GLU A 65 -13.92 27.04 11.87
CA GLU A 65 -12.75 27.68 11.26
C GLU A 65 -11.63 26.64 10.98
N GLY A 66 -10.82 26.91 9.97
CA GLY A 66 -9.74 26.01 9.51
C GLY A 66 -9.29 26.39 8.10
N LEU A 67 -8.68 25.46 7.37
CA LEU A 67 -8.18 25.64 6.01
C LEU A 67 -9.26 26.24 5.09
N PHE A 68 -10.44 25.61 5.08
CA PHE A 68 -11.66 26.18 4.50
C PHE A 68 -12.67 26.38 5.61
N THR A 69 -13.25 27.57 5.77
CA THR A 69 -14.30 27.76 6.78
C THR A 69 -15.55 26.99 6.37
N ILE A 70 -16.05 26.12 7.26
CA ILE A 70 -17.26 25.32 7.03
C ILE A 70 -18.38 25.82 7.95
N TYR A 71 -19.58 25.93 7.40
CA TYR A 71 -20.82 26.16 8.13
C TYR A 71 -21.68 24.90 8.05
N GLN A 72 -21.98 24.29 9.19
CA GLN A 72 -22.85 23.11 9.28
C GLN A 72 -24.21 23.50 9.85
N ASP A 73 -25.29 23.32 9.08
CA ASP A 73 -26.67 23.58 9.52
C ASP A 73 -27.04 22.70 10.73
N THR A 74 -27.56 23.30 11.79
CA THR A 74 -27.84 22.59 13.05
C THR A 74 -29.11 21.74 13.00
N VAL A 75 -29.92 21.85 11.94
CA VAL A 75 -31.20 21.14 11.80
C VAL A 75 -31.06 19.94 10.87
N ASN A 76 -30.47 20.13 9.70
CA ASN A 76 -30.38 19.08 8.68
C ASN A 76 -28.95 18.56 8.45
N GLY A 77 -27.94 19.17 9.09
CA GLY A 77 -26.54 18.75 8.99
C GLY A 77 -25.85 19.07 7.66
N SER A 78 -26.53 19.77 6.74
CA SER A 78 -25.93 20.18 5.46
C SER A 78 -24.79 21.15 5.67
N ILE A 79 -23.82 21.12 4.76
CA ILE A 79 -22.61 21.93 4.88
C ILE A 79 -22.45 22.92 3.74
N GLN A 80 -22.01 24.11 4.12
CA GLN A 80 -21.57 25.16 3.21
C GLN A 80 -20.10 25.48 3.49
N MET A 81 -19.34 25.74 2.44
CA MET A 81 -17.91 26.02 2.52
C MET A 81 -17.64 27.43 2.00
N VAL A 82 -16.77 28.16 2.70
CA VAL A 82 -16.26 29.44 2.27
C VAL A 82 -14.91 29.24 1.58
N ILE A 83 -14.81 29.74 0.36
CA ILE A 83 -13.56 29.83 -0.40
C ILE A 83 -13.18 31.30 -0.49
N LYS A 84 -11.96 31.63 -0.07
CA LYS A 84 -11.41 32.99 -0.19
C LYS A 84 -10.88 33.21 -1.60
N GLU A 85 -10.88 34.46 -2.06
CA GLU A 85 -10.37 34.82 -3.39
C GLU A 85 -8.88 34.46 -3.57
N ASP A 86 -8.08 34.53 -2.50
CA ASP A 86 -6.68 34.12 -2.50
C ASP A 86 -6.46 32.59 -2.46
N GLN A 87 -7.53 31.81 -2.35
CA GLN A 87 -7.51 30.34 -2.47
C GLN A 87 -7.83 29.87 -3.89
N ILE A 88 -8.36 30.74 -4.76
CA ILE A 88 -8.63 30.42 -6.15
C ILE A 88 -7.32 30.28 -6.93
N GLY A 89 -7.19 29.18 -7.67
CA GLY A 89 -6.00 28.83 -8.45
C GLY A 89 -4.86 28.23 -7.61
N LYS A 90 -5.00 28.13 -6.28
CA LYS A 90 -4.05 27.40 -5.43
C LYS A 90 -4.28 25.89 -5.52
N GLU A 91 -3.17 25.15 -5.42
CA GLU A 91 -3.18 23.68 -5.32
C GLU A 91 -3.32 23.26 -3.85
N TYR A 92 -4.01 22.13 -3.65
CA TYR A 92 -4.24 21.47 -2.38
C TYR A 92 -4.09 19.95 -2.57
N ILE A 93 -3.80 19.22 -1.50
CA ILE A 93 -3.73 17.76 -1.55
C ILE A 93 -5.02 17.18 -0.99
N TYR A 94 -5.65 16.28 -1.73
CA TYR A 94 -6.67 15.38 -1.22
C TYR A 94 -6.01 14.09 -0.76
N PHE A 95 -6.39 13.61 0.43
CA PHE A 95 -6.01 12.30 0.94
C PHE A 95 -7.22 11.63 1.58
N SER A 96 -7.33 10.31 1.42
CA SER A 96 -8.42 9.54 2.01
C SER A 96 -7.97 8.26 2.71
N GLN A 97 -8.66 7.98 3.81
CA GLN A 97 -8.42 6.83 4.68
C GLN A 97 -9.74 6.23 5.12
N VAL A 98 -9.86 4.92 5.08
CA VAL A 98 -11.05 4.22 5.59
C VAL A 98 -11.05 4.29 7.12
N GLY A 99 -12.04 4.92 7.72
CA GLY A 99 -12.24 4.91 9.16
C GLY A 99 -12.79 3.58 9.66
N ASN A 100 -13.67 2.95 8.88
CA ASN A 100 -14.22 1.62 9.13
C ASN A 100 -14.88 1.05 7.87
N GLY A 101 -14.87 -0.27 7.71
CA GLY A 101 -15.45 -0.97 6.57
C GLY A 101 -15.31 -2.48 6.71
N VAL A 102 -15.91 -3.22 5.76
CA VAL A 102 -15.84 -4.69 5.70
C VAL A 102 -15.00 -5.13 4.51
N LEU A 103 -14.22 -6.20 4.66
CA LEU A 103 -13.27 -6.65 3.64
C LEU A 103 -13.93 -7.04 2.32
N GLU A 104 -15.15 -7.55 2.36
CA GLU A 104 -15.94 -7.88 1.18
C GLU A 104 -16.28 -6.64 0.35
N ALA A 105 -16.28 -5.46 0.97
CA ALA A 105 -16.40 -4.17 0.31
C ALA A 105 -15.04 -3.57 -0.11
N SER A 106 -13.96 -4.39 -0.09
CA SER A 106 -12.57 -3.96 -0.31
C SER A 106 -12.16 -2.81 0.61
N SER A 107 -12.69 -2.78 1.83
CA SER A 107 -12.50 -1.69 2.80
C SER A 107 -12.20 -2.25 4.18
N PHE A 108 -11.26 -1.66 4.90
CA PHE A 108 -10.97 -2.01 6.29
C PHE A 108 -10.46 -0.80 7.05
N LYS A 109 -10.62 -0.79 8.37
CA LYS A 109 -10.18 0.32 9.22
C LYS A 109 -8.69 0.64 8.98
N GLY A 110 -8.39 1.92 8.80
CA GLY A 110 -7.07 2.48 8.58
C GLY A 110 -6.46 2.27 7.20
N SER A 111 -7.18 1.64 6.25
CA SER A 111 -6.75 1.51 4.85
C SER A 111 -6.56 2.88 4.18
N TYR A 112 -5.37 3.15 3.64
CA TYR A 112 -5.10 4.35 2.86
C TYR A 112 -5.56 4.11 1.41
N GLN A 113 -6.28 5.06 0.83
CA GLN A 113 -6.88 4.93 -0.50
C GLN A 113 -6.16 5.74 -1.59
N GLY A 114 -5.20 6.58 -1.20
CA GLY A 114 -4.34 7.37 -2.08
C GLY A 114 -4.42 8.88 -1.85
N SER A 115 -3.55 9.61 -2.54
CA SER A 115 -3.52 11.08 -2.55
C SER A 115 -3.57 11.63 -3.97
N LYS A 116 -4.13 12.83 -4.12
CA LYS A 116 -4.24 13.56 -5.39
C LYS A 116 -4.00 15.04 -5.14
N ILE A 117 -3.53 15.76 -6.15
CA ILE A 117 -3.49 17.23 -6.12
C ILE A 117 -4.74 17.75 -6.81
N PHE A 118 -5.40 18.73 -6.21
CA PHE A 118 -6.51 19.45 -6.83
C PHE A 118 -6.33 20.96 -6.70
N LYS A 119 -6.98 21.71 -7.60
CA LYS A 119 -7.06 23.17 -7.56
C LYS A 119 -8.51 23.63 -7.62
N ILE A 120 -8.78 24.78 -7.04
CA ILE A 120 -10.11 25.39 -7.07
C ILE A 120 -10.11 26.55 -8.07
N ASN A 121 -10.79 26.38 -9.20
CA ASN A 121 -10.89 27.40 -10.24
C ASN A 121 -12.25 28.08 -10.20
N LYS A 122 -12.32 29.34 -10.63
CA LYS A 122 -13.59 30.05 -10.80
C LYS A 122 -14.01 30.04 -12.27
N TYR A 123 -15.20 29.54 -12.54
CA TYR A 123 -15.82 29.58 -13.85
C TYR A 123 -17.17 30.28 -13.76
N PHE A 124 -17.20 31.57 -14.14
CA PHE A 124 -18.37 32.45 -14.02
C PHE A 124 -18.98 32.46 -12.60
N ASP A 125 -20.17 31.89 -12.44
CA ASP A 125 -20.93 31.78 -11.19
C ASP A 125 -20.69 30.45 -10.46
N ARG A 126 -19.62 29.73 -10.81
CA ARG A 126 -19.25 28.44 -10.23
C ARG A 126 -17.79 28.39 -9.78
N LEU A 127 -17.55 27.52 -8.79
CA LEU A 127 -16.23 27.09 -8.37
C LEU A 127 -16.04 25.62 -8.77
N GLU A 128 -14.98 25.34 -9.52
CA GLU A 128 -14.64 24.02 -10.06
C GLU A 128 -13.47 23.43 -9.28
N PHE A 129 -13.66 22.21 -8.78
CA PHE A 129 -12.63 21.41 -8.15
C PHE A 129 -12.03 20.52 -9.23
N GLU A 130 -10.80 20.82 -9.62
CA GLU A 130 -10.12 20.18 -10.75
C GLU A 130 -8.91 19.40 -10.24
N GLU A 131 -8.83 18.10 -10.56
CA GLU A 131 -7.65 17.29 -10.29
C GLU A 131 -6.49 17.70 -11.21
N VAL A 132 -5.30 17.81 -10.63
CA VAL A 132 -4.07 18.15 -11.33
C VAL A 132 -3.34 16.88 -11.71
N ASN A 133 -3.04 16.73 -13.00
CA ASN A 133 -2.26 15.60 -13.50
C ASN A 133 -0.78 15.77 -13.11
N THR A 134 -0.27 14.86 -12.28
CA THR A 134 1.13 14.84 -11.82
C THR A 134 2.02 13.86 -12.57
N ALA A 135 1.48 13.08 -13.51
CA ALA A 135 2.22 12.03 -14.21
C ALA A 135 3.24 12.55 -15.26
N PHE A 136 3.20 13.85 -15.58
CA PHE A 136 4.03 14.43 -16.63
C PHE A 136 4.84 15.63 -16.11
N TYR A 137 6.12 15.63 -16.47
CA TYR A 137 7.03 16.75 -16.26
C TYR A 137 7.43 17.36 -17.60
N PHE A 138 7.54 18.69 -17.63
CA PHE A 138 8.10 19.45 -18.73
C PHE A 138 9.14 20.42 -18.18
N ASP A 139 10.37 20.38 -18.69
CA ASP A 139 11.39 21.38 -18.33
C ASP A 139 10.89 22.80 -18.68
N PRO A 140 10.74 23.70 -17.69
CA PRO A 140 10.28 25.08 -17.92
C PRO A 140 11.16 25.88 -18.89
N ASN A 141 12.43 25.50 -19.03
CA ASN A 141 13.37 26.16 -19.96
C ASN A 141 13.26 25.62 -21.39
N ASN A 142 12.61 24.47 -21.58
CA ASN A 142 12.39 23.89 -22.88
C ASN A 142 11.13 24.52 -23.52
N PRO A 143 11.19 24.99 -24.79
CA PRO A 143 10.03 25.52 -25.49
C PRO A 143 8.80 24.60 -25.54
N LEU A 144 8.99 23.27 -25.46
CA LEU A 144 7.91 22.29 -25.42
C LEU A 144 7.01 22.45 -24.19
N SER A 145 7.49 23.03 -23.09
CA SER A 145 6.67 23.31 -21.90
C SER A 145 5.45 24.19 -22.18
N LYS A 146 5.46 24.98 -23.27
CA LYS A 146 4.30 25.76 -23.73
C LYS A 146 3.15 24.89 -24.25
N ALA A 147 3.42 23.64 -24.57
CA ALA A 147 2.46 22.64 -25.02
C ALA A 147 2.13 21.62 -23.93
N LYS A 148 2.46 21.90 -22.65
CA LYS A 148 2.23 20.97 -21.53
C LYS A 148 0.78 20.52 -21.37
N ASP A 149 -0.17 21.32 -21.84
CA ASP A 149 -1.61 21.03 -21.76
C ASP A 149 -2.16 20.40 -23.06
N ALA A 150 -1.31 20.17 -24.08
CA ALA A 150 -1.75 19.64 -25.36
C ALA A 150 -2.12 18.15 -25.24
N ASN A 151 -3.34 17.79 -25.68
CA ASN A 151 -3.90 16.44 -25.59
C ASN A 151 -3.97 15.88 -24.16
N ILE A 152 -3.95 16.74 -23.15
CA ILE A 152 -4.22 16.38 -21.75
C ILE A 152 -5.64 16.85 -21.41
N SER A 153 -6.45 15.93 -20.87
CA SER A 153 -7.78 16.29 -20.36
C SER A 153 -7.67 16.68 -18.89
N ASN A 154 -8.22 17.83 -18.54
CA ASN A 154 -8.42 18.20 -17.14
C ASN A 154 -9.59 17.41 -16.55
N ALA A 155 -9.48 16.99 -15.28
CA ALA A 155 -10.51 16.27 -14.58
C ALA A 155 -11.27 17.21 -13.63
N ILE A 156 -12.39 17.77 -14.11
CA ILE A 156 -13.32 18.54 -13.27
C ILE A 156 -14.11 17.55 -12.41
N LEU A 157 -13.76 17.44 -11.13
CA LEU A 157 -14.35 16.50 -10.19
C LEU A 157 -15.74 16.96 -9.73
N GLU A 158 -15.90 18.24 -9.43
CA GLU A 158 -17.18 18.85 -9.07
C GLU A 158 -17.19 20.32 -9.44
N SER A 159 -18.37 20.84 -9.79
CA SER A 159 -18.57 22.25 -10.12
C SER A 159 -19.70 22.77 -9.25
N LEU A 160 -19.40 23.64 -8.30
CA LEU A 160 -20.36 24.14 -7.31
C LEU A 160 -20.82 25.55 -7.66
N LYS A 161 -22.12 25.80 -7.58
CA LYS A 161 -22.67 27.15 -7.77
C LYS A 161 -22.30 28.05 -6.58
N ILE A 162 -21.89 29.28 -6.87
CA ILE A 162 -21.70 30.34 -5.88
C ILE A 162 -23.08 30.79 -5.37
N GLU A 163 -23.35 30.56 -4.09
CA GLU A 163 -24.62 30.92 -3.44
C GLU A 163 -24.61 32.38 -2.96
N SER A 164 -23.43 32.89 -2.60
CA SER A 164 -23.23 34.29 -2.19
C SER A 164 -21.75 34.68 -2.39
N TYR A 165 -21.51 35.96 -2.68
CA TYR A 165 -20.17 36.53 -2.78
C TYR A 165 -20.07 37.82 -1.96
N ASP A 166 -19.28 37.78 -0.89
CA ASP A 166 -18.90 38.98 -0.13
C ASP A 166 -17.71 39.66 -0.81
N LYS A 167 -18.03 40.62 -1.70
CA LYS A 167 -17.04 41.44 -2.43
C LYS A 167 -16.08 42.21 -1.53
N LYS A 168 -16.50 42.57 -0.31
CA LYS A 168 -15.67 43.41 0.58
C LYS A 168 -14.52 42.60 1.16
N ASN A 169 -14.79 41.34 1.50
CA ASN A 169 -13.84 40.45 2.15
C ASN A 169 -13.28 39.37 1.20
N GLY A 170 -13.74 39.33 -0.06
CA GLY A 170 -13.29 38.36 -1.06
C GLY A 170 -13.73 36.92 -0.73
N LEU A 171 -14.96 36.72 -0.24
CA LEU A 171 -15.43 35.41 0.24
C LEU A 171 -16.56 34.85 -0.63
N TYR A 172 -16.36 33.66 -1.18
CA TYR A 172 -17.37 32.90 -1.92
C TYR A 172 -17.98 31.83 -1.02
N LEU A 173 -19.31 31.71 -1.00
CA LEU A 173 -20.01 30.64 -0.29
C LEU A 173 -20.58 29.64 -1.29
N VAL A 174 -20.30 28.35 -1.09
CA VAL A 174 -20.82 27.24 -1.89
C VAL A 174 -21.45 26.18 -0.99
N LYS A 175 -22.48 25.48 -1.48
CA LYS A 175 -22.97 24.25 -0.84
C LYS A 175 -21.99 23.13 -1.15
N SER A 176 -21.44 22.51 -0.11
CA SER A 176 -20.29 21.59 -0.24
C SER A 176 -20.64 20.14 0.10
N ASP A 177 -21.91 19.80 0.37
CA ASP A 177 -22.34 18.43 0.66
C ASP A 177 -21.85 17.44 -0.41
N ASP A 178 -21.98 17.84 -1.67
CA ASP A 178 -21.68 16.98 -2.81
C ASP A 178 -20.19 16.67 -2.95
N LEU A 179 -19.28 17.51 -2.42
CA LEU A 179 -17.85 17.19 -2.36
C LEU A 179 -17.58 15.93 -1.54
N PHE A 180 -18.40 15.68 -0.52
CA PHE A 180 -18.19 14.60 0.42
C PHE A 180 -19.21 13.47 0.27
N LYS A 181 -20.40 13.71 -0.29
CA LYS A 181 -21.48 12.71 -0.39
C LYS A 181 -21.61 12.00 -1.75
N LYS A 182 -20.77 12.31 -2.75
CA LYS A 182 -20.87 11.76 -4.13
C LYS A 182 -19.67 10.93 -4.61
N GLU A 183 -18.73 10.53 -3.74
CA GLU A 183 -17.48 9.88 -4.18
C GLU A 183 -16.67 10.77 -5.15
N THR A 184 -16.70 12.09 -4.93
CA THR A 184 -16.19 13.12 -5.86
C THR A 184 -14.70 12.99 -6.14
N PHE A 185 -13.89 12.72 -5.11
CA PHE A 185 -12.43 12.64 -5.23
C PHE A 185 -11.91 11.20 -5.32
N LEU A 186 -12.70 10.25 -4.82
CA LEU A 186 -12.35 8.83 -4.77
C LEU A 186 -13.62 8.00 -4.98
N GLN A 187 -13.55 7.09 -5.93
CA GLN A 187 -14.50 5.99 -6.04
C GLN A 187 -14.27 5.01 -4.88
N VAL A 188 -15.26 4.86 -4.01
CA VAL A 188 -15.20 3.98 -2.83
C VAL A 188 -15.69 2.58 -3.18
N LYS A 189 -16.70 2.48 -4.06
CA LYS A 189 -17.18 1.18 -4.54
C LYS A 189 -16.31 0.69 -5.71
N PRO A 190 -15.56 -0.42 -5.57
CA PRO A 190 -14.74 -0.93 -6.66
C PRO A 190 -15.59 -1.42 -7.84
N PRO A 191 -15.06 -1.38 -9.07
CA PRO A 191 -15.70 -1.99 -10.22
C PRO A 191 -15.69 -3.52 -10.09
N ARG A 192 -16.51 -4.21 -10.90
CA ARG A 192 -16.40 -5.66 -11.04
C ARG A 192 -15.16 -6.01 -11.88
N PHE A 193 -14.34 -6.92 -11.36
CA PHE A 193 -13.14 -7.37 -12.07
C PHE A 193 -13.49 -8.40 -13.17
N PRO A 194 -12.69 -8.48 -14.26
CA PRO A 194 -12.81 -9.56 -15.23
C PRO A 194 -12.78 -10.94 -14.54
N ASN A 195 -13.62 -11.86 -15.02
CA ASN A 195 -13.76 -13.23 -14.50
C ASN A 195 -14.30 -13.37 -13.06
N GLN A 196 -14.70 -12.28 -12.41
CA GLN A 196 -15.33 -12.36 -11.09
C GLN A 196 -16.66 -13.15 -11.17
N PRO A 197 -16.90 -14.15 -10.30
CA PRO A 197 -18.12 -14.95 -10.32
C PRO A 197 -19.39 -14.10 -10.21
N PRO A 198 -20.49 -14.41 -10.93
CA PRO A 198 -21.75 -13.68 -10.81
C PRO A 198 -22.37 -13.70 -9.40
N THR A 199 -21.97 -14.67 -8.58
CA THR A 199 -22.39 -14.87 -7.18
C THR A 199 -21.44 -14.23 -6.17
N ALA A 200 -20.37 -13.56 -6.62
CA ALA A 200 -19.48 -12.84 -5.73
C ALA A 200 -20.24 -11.72 -5.00
N PHE A 201 -19.82 -11.42 -3.77
CA PHE A 201 -20.34 -10.28 -3.03
C PHE A 201 -20.16 -8.99 -3.84
N SER A 202 -21.15 -8.10 -3.77
CA SER A 202 -21.06 -6.79 -4.41
C SER A 202 -21.90 -5.77 -3.67
N LEU A 203 -21.33 -4.58 -3.46
CA LEU A 203 -22.04 -3.43 -2.91
C LEU A 203 -23.23 -3.02 -3.78
N GLY A 204 -24.28 -2.52 -3.13
CA GLY A 204 -25.43 -1.87 -3.78
C GLY A 204 -25.08 -0.53 -4.44
N ASN A 205 -26.08 0.29 -4.75
CA ASN A 205 -25.86 1.65 -5.25
C ASN A 205 -25.66 2.62 -4.09
N LEU A 206 -24.87 3.67 -4.30
CA LEU A 206 -24.68 4.72 -3.29
C LEU A 206 -26.04 5.38 -2.97
N ASP A 207 -26.44 5.32 -1.71
CA ASP A 207 -27.68 5.86 -1.19
C ASP A 207 -27.39 7.22 -0.53
N LYS A 208 -27.67 8.29 -1.27
CA LYS A 208 -27.35 9.66 -0.84
C LYS A 208 -28.15 10.13 0.38
N ASP A 209 -29.34 9.57 0.59
CA ASP A 209 -30.22 9.94 1.70
C ASP A 209 -29.77 9.28 2.99
N LYS A 210 -29.22 8.06 2.91
CA LYS A 210 -28.61 7.37 4.06
C LYS A 210 -27.17 7.80 4.34
N THR A 211 -26.45 8.27 3.31
CA THR A 211 -25.07 8.77 3.42
C THR A 211 -25.03 10.07 4.23
N LYS A 212 -24.13 10.16 5.20
CA LYS A 212 -24.07 11.29 6.15
C LYS A 212 -22.64 11.66 6.55
N ILE A 213 -22.45 12.95 6.81
CA ILE A 213 -21.23 13.47 7.43
C ILE A 213 -21.35 13.24 8.93
N LYS A 214 -20.43 12.45 9.47
CA LYS A 214 -20.38 12.05 10.89
C LYS A 214 -19.65 13.06 11.74
N GLU A 215 -18.54 13.58 11.21
CA GLU A 215 -17.63 14.44 11.95
C GLU A 215 -16.88 15.37 10.98
N ILE A 216 -16.59 16.59 11.43
CA ILE A 216 -15.79 17.58 10.72
C ILE A 216 -14.72 18.09 11.68
N ARG A 217 -13.47 17.79 11.36
CA ARG A 217 -12.29 18.28 12.07
C ARG A 217 -11.58 19.29 11.19
N ASN A 218 -11.76 20.55 11.52
CA ASN A 218 -11.24 21.65 10.72
C ASN A 218 -10.07 22.31 11.45
N TYR A 219 -8.87 22.15 10.91
CA TYR A 219 -7.62 22.69 11.45
C TYR A 219 -7.08 23.76 10.50
N PRO A 220 -6.12 24.60 10.93
CA PRO A 220 -5.56 25.64 10.06
C PRO A 220 -4.97 25.13 8.74
N GLU A 221 -4.27 24.00 8.77
CA GLU A 221 -3.52 23.45 7.61
C GLU A 221 -4.27 22.29 6.92
N ASN A 222 -5.35 21.77 7.53
CA ASN A 222 -6.12 20.68 6.95
C ASN A 222 -7.59 20.67 7.39
N THR A 223 -8.46 20.24 6.47
CA THR A 223 -9.88 19.98 6.72
C THR A 223 -10.13 18.48 6.57
N ASN A 224 -10.53 17.79 7.63
CA ASN A 224 -10.83 16.36 7.63
C ASN A 224 -12.32 16.12 7.89
N VAL A 225 -12.98 15.39 6.99
CA VAL A 225 -14.42 15.11 7.04
C VAL A 225 -14.64 13.60 7.05
N LEU A 226 -15.20 13.07 8.14
CA LEU A 226 -15.60 11.67 8.22
C LEU A 226 -17.00 11.51 7.61
N THR A 227 -17.08 10.78 6.50
CA THR A 227 -18.34 10.47 5.81
C THR A 227 -18.66 8.99 5.95
N GLU A 228 -19.88 8.67 6.35
CA GLU A 228 -20.43 7.31 6.29
C GLU A 228 -21.22 7.16 4.99
N TYR A 229 -20.60 6.52 3.98
CA TYR A 229 -21.23 6.13 2.73
C TYR A 229 -22.07 4.88 2.94
N VAL A 230 -23.30 4.88 2.44
CA VAL A 230 -24.21 3.73 2.54
C VAL A 230 -24.55 3.23 1.16
N TYR A 231 -24.31 1.95 0.91
CA TYR A 231 -24.67 1.27 -0.34
C TYR A 231 -25.90 0.39 -0.13
N SER A 232 -26.95 0.67 -0.89
CA SER A 232 -28.25 0.02 -0.76
C SER A 232 -28.61 -0.78 -2.01
N GLN A 233 -29.19 -1.97 -1.84
CA GLN A 233 -29.87 -2.70 -2.91
C GLN A 233 -31.06 -3.53 -2.37
N PRO A 234 -32.11 -3.80 -3.17
CA PRO A 234 -33.31 -4.46 -2.67
C PRO A 234 -33.10 -5.91 -2.19
N SER A 235 -32.16 -6.63 -2.81
CA SER A 235 -31.85 -8.03 -2.52
C SER A 235 -30.39 -8.35 -2.89
N VAL A 236 -29.87 -9.43 -2.30
CA VAL A 236 -28.51 -9.93 -2.56
C VAL A 236 -28.52 -11.43 -2.78
N LEU A 237 -27.63 -11.91 -3.67
CA LEU A 237 -27.38 -13.36 -3.84
C LEU A 237 -26.34 -13.86 -2.83
N ASN A 238 -25.39 -12.99 -2.45
CA ASN A 238 -24.36 -13.25 -1.47
C ASN A 238 -24.43 -12.15 -0.40
N GLY A 239 -24.71 -12.54 0.84
CA GLY A 239 -24.88 -11.64 1.97
C GLY A 239 -23.57 -11.10 2.56
N GLY A 240 -22.42 -11.65 2.17
CA GLY A 240 -21.13 -11.43 2.83
C GLY A 240 -20.91 -12.43 3.97
N SER A 241 -19.80 -12.28 4.70
CA SER A 241 -19.52 -13.06 5.92
C SER A 241 -20.35 -12.56 7.12
N GLU A 242 -20.10 -13.14 8.29
CA GLU A 242 -20.67 -12.69 9.57
C GLU A 242 -20.28 -11.24 9.92
N ALA A 243 -19.23 -10.69 9.31
CA ALA A 243 -18.89 -9.27 9.44
C ALA A 243 -19.92 -8.35 8.77
N VAL A 244 -20.72 -8.85 7.82
CA VAL A 244 -21.76 -8.09 7.11
C VAL A 244 -23.12 -8.39 7.73
N THR A 245 -23.64 -7.45 8.52
CA THR A 245 -24.92 -7.63 9.22
C THR A 245 -26.12 -7.82 8.28
N ASP A 246 -26.16 -7.07 7.16
CA ASP A 246 -27.16 -7.23 6.10
C ASP A 246 -26.56 -6.76 4.76
N GLY A 247 -26.25 -7.70 3.86
CA GLY A 247 -25.63 -7.38 2.56
C GLY A 247 -26.44 -6.43 1.66
N ARG A 248 -27.70 -6.15 1.98
CA ARG A 248 -28.52 -5.14 1.28
C ARG A 248 -28.18 -3.70 1.66
N ASN A 249 -27.57 -3.46 2.82
CA ASN A 249 -27.25 -2.14 3.35
C ASN A 249 -25.86 -2.18 3.98
N VAL A 250 -24.85 -1.78 3.23
CA VAL A 250 -23.44 -1.85 3.67
C VAL A 250 -22.89 -0.44 3.80
N SER A 251 -22.31 -0.14 4.96
CA SER A 251 -21.68 1.16 5.24
C SER A 251 -20.15 1.10 5.08
N VAL A 252 -19.57 2.15 4.52
CA VAL A 252 -18.12 2.41 4.54
C VAL A 252 -17.89 3.81 5.11
N GLN A 253 -17.07 3.90 6.16
CA GLN A 253 -16.66 5.18 6.74
C GLN A 253 -15.34 5.62 6.11
N LEU A 254 -15.30 6.82 5.57
CA LEU A 254 -14.11 7.39 4.91
C LEU A 254 -13.79 8.76 5.49
N TYR A 255 -12.56 8.92 5.97
CA TYR A 255 -11.95 10.21 6.21
C TYR A 255 -11.52 10.82 4.88
N GLN A 256 -12.03 12.02 4.60
CA GLN A 256 -11.69 12.81 3.42
C GLN A 256 -10.97 14.07 3.87
N THR A 257 -9.68 14.16 3.55
CA THR A 257 -8.81 15.24 4.03
C THR A 257 -8.39 16.14 2.89
N PHE A 258 -8.61 17.44 3.02
CA PHE A 258 -7.94 18.47 2.24
C PHE A 258 -6.77 19.01 3.05
N LEU A 259 -5.58 19.03 2.48
CA LEU A 259 -4.37 19.57 3.08
C LEU A 259 -3.89 20.77 2.27
N GLU A 260 -3.35 21.77 2.96
CA GLU A 260 -2.55 22.81 2.33
C GLU A 260 -1.32 22.20 1.66
N MET A 261 -0.95 22.72 0.48
CA MET A 261 0.25 22.27 -0.21
C MET A 261 1.49 22.68 0.60
N PRO A 262 2.44 21.75 0.89
CA PRO A 262 3.68 22.09 1.56
C PRO A 262 4.49 23.14 0.80
N ASP A 263 5.38 23.84 1.50
CA ASP A 263 6.30 24.80 0.88
C ASP A 263 7.31 24.12 -0.07
N ASP A 264 7.87 24.91 -0.99
CA ASP A 264 8.83 24.47 -2.03
C ASP A 264 10.24 24.13 -1.48
N GLY A 265 10.43 24.11 -0.16
CA GLY A 265 11.73 23.86 0.48
C GLY A 265 12.19 22.40 0.47
N TYR A 266 11.37 21.47 -0.01
CA TYR A 266 11.71 20.05 -0.08
C TYR A 266 12.59 19.71 -1.28
N GLU A 267 13.71 19.03 -1.02
CA GLU A 267 14.58 18.53 -2.07
C GLU A 267 14.08 17.16 -2.57
N VAL A 268 13.69 17.08 -3.83
CA VAL A 268 13.27 15.80 -4.44
C VAL A 268 14.45 14.84 -4.56
N ARG A 269 14.23 13.56 -4.27
CA ARG A 269 15.19 12.48 -4.51
C ARG A 269 14.63 11.56 -5.59
N TYR A 270 15.38 11.40 -6.69
CA TYR A 270 15.01 10.50 -7.78
C TYR A 270 15.38 9.06 -7.47
N ASP A 271 14.58 8.14 -8.00
CA ASP A 271 14.79 6.70 -7.94
C ASP A 271 16.13 6.25 -8.53
N ASP A 272 16.62 5.10 -8.08
CA ASP A 272 17.71 4.36 -8.69
C ASP A 272 17.41 2.85 -8.60
N PRO A 273 17.47 2.08 -9.71
CA PRO A 273 17.04 0.67 -9.73
C PRO A 273 17.89 -0.28 -8.87
N ARG A 274 18.99 0.22 -8.29
CA ARG A 274 19.80 -0.52 -7.31
C ARG A 274 19.24 -0.45 -5.89
N VAL A 275 18.28 0.44 -5.60
CA VAL A 275 17.71 0.69 -4.26
C VAL A 275 16.18 0.72 -4.32
N GLY A 276 15.52 -0.14 -3.56
CA GLY A 276 14.06 -0.21 -3.50
C GLY A 276 13.40 0.85 -2.63
N TYR A 277 12.76 1.84 -3.27
CA TYR A 277 11.82 2.76 -2.65
C TYR A 277 10.46 2.75 -3.35
N PHE A 278 9.37 3.00 -2.61
CA PHE A 278 8.10 3.41 -3.20
C PHE A 278 8.29 4.74 -3.94
N THR A 279 7.62 4.89 -5.08
CA THR A 279 7.81 6.03 -5.98
C THR A 279 6.49 6.59 -6.49
N ASP A 280 6.51 7.89 -6.78
CA ASP A 280 5.57 8.55 -7.67
C ASP A 280 6.15 8.52 -9.10
N GLU A 281 5.46 7.84 -10.02
CA GLU A 281 5.88 7.72 -11.43
C GLU A 281 5.66 9.04 -12.19
N VAL A 282 6.72 9.56 -12.82
CA VAL A 282 6.67 10.82 -13.56
C VAL A 282 7.43 10.69 -14.87
N ASN A 283 6.78 11.01 -15.99
CA ASN A 283 7.40 11.00 -17.30
C ASN A 283 7.86 12.39 -17.73
N ASP A 284 9.16 12.56 -17.98
CA ASP A 284 9.74 13.76 -18.58
C ASP A 284 9.44 13.81 -20.09
N GLN A 285 8.46 14.62 -20.46
CA GLN A 285 8.02 14.82 -21.85
C GLN A 285 8.99 15.68 -22.66
N THR A 286 10.07 16.17 -22.05
CA THR A 286 11.13 16.95 -22.68
C THR A 286 12.44 16.17 -22.86
N ALA A 287 12.53 14.98 -22.28
CA ALA A 287 13.66 14.07 -22.46
C ALA A 287 13.62 13.40 -23.85
N THR A 288 14.81 13.11 -24.40
CA THR A 288 14.98 12.47 -25.73
C THR A 288 15.67 11.11 -25.65
N GLY A 289 16.04 10.68 -24.44
CA GLY A 289 16.64 9.37 -24.21
C GLY A 289 15.62 8.24 -24.32
N SER A 290 16.12 7.00 -24.30
CA SER A 290 15.28 5.80 -24.29
C SER A 290 14.50 5.60 -22.98
N ILE A 291 14.93 6.28 -21.92
CA ILE A 291 14.28 6.29 -20.61
C ILE A 291 13.93 7.74 -20.31
N THR A 292 12.65 8.01 -20.14
CA THR A 292 12.10 9.33 -19.82
C THR A 292 11.55 9.41 -18.40
N TYR A 293 11.71 8.34 -17.62
CA TYR A 293 11.24 8.28 -16.23
C TYR A 293 12.02 9.26 -15.36
N ARG A 294 11.29 9.90 -14.46
CA ARG A 294 11.76 10.91 -13.51
C ARG A 294 11.16 10.64 -12.13
N ASP A 295 11.09 9.36 -11.80
CA ASP A 295 10.35 8.86 -10.65
C ASP A 295 11.01 9.34 -9.36
N MET A 296 10.17 9.70 -8.40
CA MET A 296 10.59 10.33 -7.14
C MET A 296 10.35 9.37 -6.00
N ILE A 297 11.37 9.12 -5.18
CA ILE A 297 11.22 8.23 -4.03
C ILE A 297 10.38 8.89 -2.95
N HIS A 298 9.61 8.07 -2.24
CA HIS A 298 8.89 8.47 -1.05
C HIS A 298 9.86 8.59 0.12
N ARG A 299 9.97 9.78 0.73
CA ARG A 299 10.78 9.95 1.94
C ARG A 299 10.32 11.14 2.80
N TRP A 300 10.65 11.11 4.08
CA TRP A 300 10.38 12.22 4.99
C TRP A 300 11.32 13.41 4.75
N ARG A 301 10.78 14.62 4.92
CA ARG A 301 11.56 15.87 4.96
C ARG A 301 12.39 15.94 6.24
N LEU A 302 13.71 15.74 6.12
CA LEU A 302 14.66 15.85 7.24
C LEU A 302 15.77 16.86 6.95
N PHE A 303 15.86 17.90 7.78
CA PHE A 303 16.96 18.86 7.78
C PHE A 303 17.77 18.74 9.06
N LYS A 304 19.09 18.79 8.97
CA LYS A 304 19.97 18.84 10.16
C LYS A 304 19.79 20.18 10.87
N LYS A 305 19.70 20.17 12.21
CA LYS A 305 19.79 21.39 13.03
C LYS A 305 21.11 22.12 12.84
N ASP A 306 22.22 21.37 12.74
CA ASP A 306 23.51 21.87 12.28
C ASP A 306 23.84 21.27 10.90
N PRO A 307 23.66 22.03 9.79
CA PRO A 307 23.92 21.55 8.44
C PRO A 307 25.37 21.13 8.18
N ASN A 308 26.33 21.66 8.95
CA ASN A 308 27.75 21.41 8.73
C ASN A 308 28.28 20.23 9.55
N ALA A 309 27.55 19.80 10.58
CA ALA A 309 27.92 18.64 11.38
C ALA A 309 27.77 17.33 10.59
N ALA A 310 28.73 16.42 10.75
CA ALA A 310 28.64 15.06 10.20
C ALA A 310 27.40 14.34 10.74
N LEU A 311 27.12 14.50 12.03
CA LEU A 311 25.97 13.94 12.73
C LEU A 311 25.23 15.06 13.49
N SER A 312 23.93 15.25 13.20
CA SER A 312 23.09 16.27 13.87
C SER A 312 21.69 15.73 14.13
N LYS A 313 21.03 16.22 15.17
CA LYS A 313 19.57 16.02 15.31
C LYS A 313 18.83 16.67 14.14
N PRO A 314 17.71 16.12 13.67
CA PRO A 314 16.88 16.80 12.68
C PRO A 314 16.15 17.99 13.31
N VAL A 315 15.77 18.98 12.50
CA VAL A 315 14.92 20.11 12.90
C VAL A 315 13.57 19.58 13.39
N LYS A 316 12.92 18.73 12.58
CA LYS A 316 11.70 17.99 12.91
C LYS A 316 12.01 16.49 12.84
N PRO A 317 12.03 15.76 13.97
CA PRO A 317 12.15 14.31 13.95
C PRO A 317 10.87 13.65 13.45
N ILE A 318 10.98 12.39 13.02
CA ILE A 318 9.85 11.51 12.70
C ILE A 318 9.34 10.95 14.03
N THR A 319 8.26 11.52 14.55
CA THR A 319 7.67 11.12 15.82
C THR A 319 6.55 10.11 15.59
N TRP A 320 6.65 8.97 16.26
CA TRP A 320 5.64 7.93 16.33
C TRP A 320 4.93 7.93 17.67
N TRP A 321 3.61 7.76 17.65
CA TRP A 321 2.80 7.65 18.85
C TRP A 321 2.25 6.23 18.98
N ILE A 322 2.56 5.56 20.07
CA ILE A 322 1.90 4.30 20.43
C ILE A 322 0.52 4.64 20.98
N GLU A 323 -0.53 4.15 20.30
CA GLU A 323 -1.92 4.32 20.72
C GLU A 323 -2.12 3.75 22.13
N ASN A 324 -2.88 4.45 22.96
CA ASN A 324 -3.07 4.07 24.37
C ASN A 324 -3.86 2.76 24.56
N THR A 325 -4.49 2.24 23.51
CA THR A 325 -5.14 0.93 23.44
C THR A 325 -4.14 -0.23 23.33
N THR A 326 -2.89 0.05 22.95
CA THR A 326 -1.85 -0.97 22.72
C THR A 326 -1.57 -1.73 24.03
N PRO A 327 -1.59 -3.08 24.04
CA PRO A 327 -1.31 -3.87 25.23
C PRO A 327 0.04 -3.51 25.85
N MET A 328 0.08 -3.40 27.18
CA MET A 328 1.22 -2.82 27.90
C MET A 328 2.50 -3.65 27.72
N GLU A 329 2.36 -4.97 27.63
CA GLU A 329 3.44 -5.93 27.44
C GLU A 329 4.21 -5.75 26.13
N TRP A 330 3.58 -5.17 25.09
CA TRP A 330 4.20 -4.97 23.78
C TRP A 330 4.81 -3.58 23.57
N ARG A 331 4.47 -2.60 24.41
CA ARG A 331 4.85 -1.19 24.18
C ARG A 331 6.37 -0.99 24.10
N GLU A 332 7.14 -1.66 24.97
CA GLU A 332 8.60 -1.53 24.92
C GLU A 332 9.19 -2.22 23.69
N THR A 333 8.74 -3.43 23.33
CA THR A 333 9.18 -4.14 22.11
C THR A 333 8.89 -3.32 20.85
N ILE A 334 7.71 -2.71 20.76
CA ILE A 334 7.31 -1.83 19.65
C ILE A 334 8.23 -0.60 19.58
N LYS A 335 8.43 0.06 20.73
CA LYS A 335 9.31 1.22 20.83
C LYS A 335 10.75 0.87 20.40
N GLU A 336 11.28 -0.25 20.87
CA GLU A 336 12.60 -0.73 20.46
C GLU A 336 12.68 -0.94 18.95
N GLY A 337 11.70 -1.63 18.35
CA GLY A 337 11.64 -1.86 16.89
C GLY A 337 11.67 -0.57 16.07
N VAL A 338 10.91 0.46 16.47
CA VAL A 338 10.94 1.77 15.79
C VAL A 338 12.30 2.46 15.97
N LEU A 339 12.85 2.43 17.19
CA LEU A 339 14.10 3.12 17.49
C LEU A 339 15.34 2.45 16.86
N GLU A 340 15.27 1.16 16.47
CA GLU A 340 16.37 0.49 15.77
C GLU A 340 16.76 1.18 14.46
N TRP A 341 15.79 1.79 13.76
CA TRP A 341 16.05 2.54 12.54
C TRP A 341 16.96 3.76 12.75
N ASN A 342 17.12 4.26 13.99
CA ASN A 342 18.11 5.30 14.27
C ASN A 342 19.54 4.84 13.92
N LYS A 343 19.87 3.55 13.98
CA LYS A 343 21.18 3.03 13.52
C LYS A 343 21.44 3.37 12.05
N ALA A 344 20.43 3.24 11.19
CA ALA A 344 20.51 3.59 9.78
C ALA A 344 20.58 5.11 9.57
N PHE A 345 19.73 5.87 10.29
CA PHE A 345 19.74 7.33 10.20
C PHE A 345 21.04 7.97 10.70
N GLU A 346 21.70 7.40 11.70
CA GLU A 346 23.01 7.87 12.16
C GLU A 346 24.05 7.77 11.05
N LYS A 347 23.98 6.73 10.21
CA LYS A 347 24.84 6.59 9.01
C LYS A 347 24.48 7.56 7.90
N ALA A 348 23.23 8.01 7.83
CA ALA A 348 22.78 9.11 6.97
C ALA A 348 23.11 10.51 7.56
N GLY A 349 23.69 10.57 8.77
CA GLY A 349 24.10 11.80 9.44
C GLY A 349 23.04 12.41 10.36
N PHE A 350 21.97 11.70 10.70
CA PHE A 350 20.92 12.14 11.61
C PHE A 350 20.96 11.40 12.94
N LYS A 351 21.07 12.15 14.04
CA LYS A 351 20.97 11.60 15.40
C LYS A 351 19.53 11.71 15.89
N ASN A 352 18.97 10.62 16.42
CA ASN A 352 17.60 10.57 16.93
C ASN A 352 16.59 11.10 15.87
N ALA A 353 16.68 10.56 14.66
CA ALA A 353 15.73 10.87 13.60
C ALA A 353 14.33 10.35 13.95
N MET A 354 14.27 9.16 14.54
CA MET A 354 13.05 8.51 15.01
C MET A 354 12.87 8.76 16.51
N VAL A 355 11.65 9.16 16.89
CA VAL A 355 11.23 9.36 18.27
C VAL A 355 9.93 8.60 18.50
N VAL A 356 9.77 7.99 19.67
CA VAL A 356 8.56 7.25 20.04
C VAL A 356 8.00 7.84 21.32
N GLU A 357 6.72 8.17 21.29
CA GLU A 357 5.94 8.65 22.42
C GLU A 357 4.72 7.73 22.64
N ILE A 358 4.09 7.84 23.81
CA ILE A 358 2.84 7.12 24.10
C ILE A 358 1.72 8.14 24.14
N GLN A 359 0.63 7.86 23.42
CA GLN A 359 -0.56 8.71 23.44
C GLN A 359 -1.10 8.81 24.88
N PRO A 360 -1.29 10.01 25.44
CA PRO A 360 -1.91 10.17 26.75
C PRO A 360 -3.39 9.79 26.72
N ASP A 361 -3.91 9.23 27.81
CA ASP A 361 -5.36 8.94 27.94
C ASP A 361 -6.25 10.19 27.90
N THR A 362 -5.65 11.37 28.08
CA THR A 362 -6.32 12.67 27.98
C THR A 362 -6.24 13.30 26.58
N ALA A 363 -5.65 12.61 25.60
CA ALA A 363 -5.55 13.11 24.23
C ALA A 363 -6.94 13.34 23.63
N THR A 364 -7.13 14.50 23.01
CA THR A 364 -8.37 14.85 22.28
C THR A 364 -8.26 14.55 20.78
N TRP A 365 -7.14 13.99 20.34
CA TRP A 365 -6.87 13.56 18.97
C TRP A 365 -6.81 12.03 18.92
N ASP A 366 -7.05 11.46 17.75
CA ASP A 366 -6.99 10.02 17.50
C ASP A 366 -6.15 9.69 16.27
N ALA A 367 -6.05 8.40 15.94
CA ALA A 367 -5.24 7.91 14.84
C ALA A 367 -5.75 8.26 13.43
N GLY A 368 -6.90 8.93 13.30
CA GLY A 368 -7.37 9.53 12.04
C GLY A 368 -6.90 10.98 11.84
N ASP A 369 -6.21 11.56 12.84
CA ASP A 369 -5.60 12.88 12.73
C ASP A 369 -4.20 12.76 12.08
N ILE A 370 -4.14 13.06 10.79
CA ILE A 370 -2.93 12.98 9.94
C ILE A 370 -1.72 13.77 10.44
N ARG A 371 -1.88 14.63 11.47
CA ARG A 371 -0.77 15.36 12.09
C ARG A 371 0.11 14.47 12.97
N TYR A 372 -0.36 13.27 13.30
CA TYR A 372 0.33 12.29 14.13
C TYR A 372 0.52 10.99 13.36
N ASN A 373 1.74 10.45 13.37
CA ASN A 373 1.97 9.08 12.91
C ASN A 373 1.68 8.11 14.05
N VAL A 374 0.74 7.19 13.88
CA VAL A 374 0.24 6.36 14.99
C VAL A 374 0.48 4.87 14.76
N LEU A 375 1.04 4.21 15.77
CA LEU A 375 1.10 2.75 15.91
C LEU A 375 -0.13 2.28 16.69
N ARG A 376 -0.99 1.47 16.07
CA ARG A 376 -2.28 1.06 16.64
C ARG A 376 -2.53 -0.44 16.56
N TRP A 377 -3.34 -0.93 17.48
CA TRP A 377 -3.84 -2.31 17.49
C TRP A 377 -5.29 -2.37 17.04
N THR A 378 -5.60 -3.39 16.26
CA THR A 378 -6.97 -3.73 15.87
C THR A 378 -7.22 -5.22 16.12
N SER A 379 -8.48 -5.59 16.25
CA SER A 379 -8.89 -6.98 16.43
C SER A 379 -10.14 -7.20 15.59
N SER A 380 -9.92 -7.53 14.32
CA SER A 380 -11.00 -7.70 13.35
C SER A 380 -11.60 -9.11 13.40
N PRO A 381 -12.90 -9.27 13.09
CA PRO A 381 -13.50 -10.59 12.89
C PRO A 381 -12.84 -11.37 11.75
N GLN A 382 -12.53 -10.68 10.65
CA GLN A 382 -11.76 -11.19 9.52
C GLN A 382 -10.52 -10.28 9.34
N PRO A 383 -9.33 -10.68 9.81
CA PRO A 383 -8.14 -9.86 9.76
C PRO A 383 -7.51 -9.88 8.35
N PRO A 384 -7.25 -8.72 7.72
CA PRO A 384 -6.67 -8.68 6.38
C PRO A 384 -5.14 -8.78 6.32
N PHE A 385 -4.44 -8.51 7.43
CA PHE A 385 -2.98 -8.43 7.51
C PHE A 385 -2.48 -8.74 8.92
N GLY A 386 -1.19 -9.10 9.06
CA GLY A 386 -0.53 -9.19 10.37
C GLY A 386 0.04 -7.86 10.85
N GLY A 387 0.66 -7.13 9.92
CA GLY A 387 1.07 -5.74 10.04
C GLY A 387 0.71 -4.98 8.77
N TYR A 388 0.45 -3.68 8.89
CA TYR A 388 0.18 -2.80 7.77
C TYR A 388 0.69 -1.39 8.08
N GLY A 389 1.78 -1.00 7.42
CA GLY A 389 2.45 0.30 7.55
C GLY A 389 2.26 1.22 6.34
N PRO A 390 1.04 1.73 6.06
CA PRO A 390 0.83 2.64 4.94
C PRO A 390 1.46 4.01 5.18
N SER A 391 1.76 4.68 4.08
CA SER A 391 2.13 6.09 4.06
C SER A 391 1.50 6.77 2.84
N PHE A 392 1.41 8.10 2.86
CA PHE A 392 1.06 8.87 1.66
C PHE A 392 2.07 9.99 1.43
N SER A 393 2.34 10.24 0.15
CA SER A 393 3.24 11.28 -0.32
C SER A 393 2.47 12.46 -0.89
N ASN A 394 3.17 13.57 -1.02
CA ASN A 394 2.88 14.61 -2.00
C ASN A 394 3.22 14.08 -3.41
N PRO A 395 2.23 13.86 -4.30
CA PRO A 395 2.44 13.23 -5.61
C PRO A 395 3.34 14.04 -6.56
N ARG A 396 3.62 15.32 -6.25
CA ARG A 396 4.49 16.18 -7.05
C ARG A 396 5.97 16.09 -6.64
N THR A 397 6.26 15.59 -5.44
CA THR A 397 7.61 15.65 -4.86
C THR A 397 8.10 14.34 -4.25
N GLY A 398 7.22 13.40 -3.91
CA GLY A 398 7.56 12.22 -3.11
C GLY A 398 7.78 12.53 -1.61
N GLU A 399 7.48 13.74 -1.14
CA GLU A 399 7.55 14.06 0.29
C GLU A 399 6.47 13.28 1.06
N LEU A 400 6.87 12.44 2.02
CA LEU A 400 5.92 11.77 2.92
C LEU A 400 5.28 12.79 3.86
N LEU A 401 3.94 12.77 3.92
CA LEU A 401 3.14 13.74 4.70
C LEU A 401 2.48 13.11 5.93
N GLY A 402 2.25 11.80 5.91
CA GLY A 402 1.68 11.06 7.02
C GLY A 402 1.82 9.55 6.81
N ALA A 403 1.89 8.81 7.91
CA ALA A 403 1.95 7.36 7.92
C ALA A 403 1.30 6.80 9.18
N ASP A 404 0.80 5.58 9.10
CA ASP A 404 0.30 4.83 10.25
C ASP A 404 0.87 3.42 10.24
N ILE A 405 0.86 2.74 11.38
CA ILE A 405 1.15 1.31 11.46
C ILE A 405 0.03 0.63 12.23
N MET A 406 -0.52 -0.44 11.65
CA MET A 406 -1.58 -1.25 12.23
C MET A 406 -1.10 -2.67 12.48
N LEU A 407 -1.40 -3.19 13.66
CA LEU A 407 -1.19 -4.60 14.02
C LEU A 407 -2.52 -5.27 14.36
N GLU A 408 -2.75 -6.47 13.83
CA GLU A 408 -3.94 -7.28 14.12
C GLU A 408 -3.67 -8.26 15.27
N TYR A 409 -4.46 -8.18 16.33
CA TYR A 409 -4.22 -8.95 17.56
C TYR A 409 -4.16 -10.46 17.33
N VAL A 410 -5.02 -10.92 16.42
CA VAL A 410 -5.17 -12.32 16.05
C VAL A 410 -3.88 -12.96 15.54
N HIS A 411 -2.96 -12.21 14.94
CA HIS A 411 -1.67 -12.71 14.41
C HIS A 411 -0.66 -13.04 15.52
N PHE A 412 -0.99 -12.76 16.78
CA PHE A 412 -0.23 -13.19 17.95
C PHE A 412 -1.02 -14.18 18.81
N THR A 413 -2.06 -14.80 18.23
CA THR A 413 -2.92 -15.80 18.88
C THR A 413 -3.19 -16.99 17.95
N ASN A 414 -3.72 -18.08 18.50
CA ASN A 414 -4.10 -19.27 17.72
C ASN A 414 -5.39 -19.10 16.89
N ARG A 415 -6.06 -17.94 16.95
CA ARG A 415 -7.40 -17.74 16.39
C ARG A 415 -7.46 -17.90 14.86
N VAL A 416 -6.44 -17.47 14.11
CA VAL A 416 -6.38 -17.64 12.64
C VAL A 416 -6.51 -19.11 12.22
N PHE A 417 -5.96 -20.04 13.01
CA PHE A 417 -6.06 -21.46 12.74
C PHE A 417 -7.44 -22.05 13.01
N TYR A 418 -8.21 -21.50 13.95
CA TYR A 418 -9.57 -21.99 14.18
C TYR A 418 -10.44 -21.82 12.93
N ASP A 419 -10.36 -20.67 12.27
CA ASP A 419 -11.15 -20.42 11.05
C ASP A 419 -10.73 -21.37 9.92
N LYS A 420 -9.42 -21.56 9.68
CA LYS A 420 -8.89 -22.53 8.70
C LYS A 420 -9.29 -23.98 9.03
N LEU A 421 -9.45 -24.32 10.31
CA LEU A 421 -9.88 -25.67 10.73
C LEU A 421 -11.37 -25.91 10.41
N PHE A 422 -12.24 -24.92 10.57
CA PHE A 422 -13.67 -25.08 10.27
C PHE A 422 -13.98 -24.91 8.78
N ASP A 423 -13.12 -24.25 8.02
CA ASP A 423 -13.22 -24.14 6.56
C ASP A 423 -12.64 -25.40 5.88
N LEU A 424 -13.41 -26.49 5.89
CA LEU A 424 -13.05 -27.84 5.41
C LEU A 424 -12.79 -27.94 3.88
N GLY A 425 -12.59 -26.83 3.18
CA GLY A 425 -12.30 -26.76 1.74
C GLY A 425 -10.99 -26.06 1.36
N ALA A 426 -10.22 -25.51 2.30
CA ALA A 426 -9.09 -24.63 1.98
C ALA A 426 -7.78 -25.38 1.73
N SER A 427 -7.72 -26.18 0.67
CA SER A 427 -6.50 -26.33 -0.14
C SER A 427 -6.34 -25.14 -1.11
N SER A 428 -6.93 -23.99 -0.77
CA SER A 428 -7.11 -22.82 -1.62
C SER A 428 -6.50 -21.56 -1.00
N SER A 429 -5.39 -21.68 -0.27
CA SER A 429 -4.54 -20.52 0.03
C SER A 429 -4.00 -19.90 -1.26
N GLU A 430 -3.75 -20.70 -2.30
CA GLU A 430 -3.43 -20.19 -3.65
C GLU A 430 -4.58 -19.35 -4.22
N GLN A 431 -5.85 -19.69 -3.96
CA GLN A 431 -6.99 -19.04 -4.61
C GLN A 431 -7.38 -17.68 -3.99
N GLN A 432 -6.91 -17.38 -2.77
CA GLN A 432 -7.02 -16.03 -2.18
C GLN A 432 -5.82 -15.15 -2.54
N LEU A 433 -4.67 -15.75 -2.86
CA LEU A 433 -3.47 -15.07 -3.37
C LEU A 433 -3.53 -14.79 -4.88
N GLU A 434 -4.32 -15.55 -5.65
CA GLU A 434 -4.51 -15.37 -7.09
C GLU A 434 -5.56 -14.31 -7.48
N ALA A 435 -6.21 -13.68 -6.51
CA ALA A 435 -7.13 -12.60 -6.78
C ALA A 435 -6.40 -11.26 -6.95
N SER A 436 -6.24 -10.91 -8.23
CA SER A 436 -6.21 -9.56 -8.82
C SER A 436 -4.93 -8.74 -8.78
N ASP A 437 -4.72 -8.01 -9.88
CA ASP A 437 -4.02 -6.72 -10.02
C ASP A 437 -4.47 -5.71 -8.93
N MET A 438 -4.24 -6.04 -7.67
CA MET A 438 -4.47 -5.19 -6.51
C MET A 438 -3.20 -4.38 -6.26
N PRO A 439 -3.35 -3.12 -5.80
CA PRO A 439 -2.30 -2.13 -5.86
C PRO A 439 -1.06 -2.55 -5.05
N GLN A 440 0.06 -1.88 -5.33
CA GLN A 440 1.42 -1.98 -4.78
C GLN A 440 1.56 -2.01 -3.22
N PHE A 441 0.46 -2.18 -2.47
CA PHE A 441 0.36 -2.02 -1.01
C PHE A 441 -0.14 -3.26 -0.26
N TYR A 442 -0.33 -4.42 -0.91
CA TYR A 442 -0.67 -5.65 -0.19
C TYR A 442 0.59 -6.32 0.38
N CYS A 443 0.81 -6.18 1.70
CA CYS A 443 1.89 -6.82 2.43
C CYS A 443 1.39 -8.12 3.08
N SER A 444 2.00 -9.26 2.72
CA SER A 444 1.71 -10.56 3.33
C SER A 444 2.80 -11.04 4.31
N ALA A 445 3.79 -10.19 4.63
CA ALA A 445 4.88 -10.50 5.56
C ALA A 445 4.32 -10.99 6.90
N GLY A 446 3.36 -10.25 7.45
CA GLY A 446 2.73 -10.58 8.73
C GLY A 446 2.00 -11.92 8.72
N HIS A 447 1.45 -12.35 7.58
CA HIS A 447 0.82 -13.67 7.46
C HIS A 447 1.86 -14.79 7.49
N LEU A 448 2.90 -14.68 6.66
CA LEU A 448 3.98 -15.64 6.61
C LEU A 448 4.71 -15.74 7.96
N MET A 449 4.99 -14.59 8.59
CA MET A 449 5.63 -14.53 9.90
C MET A 449 4.74 -15.16 10.99
N HIS A 450 3.42 -14.97 10.93
CA HIS A 450 2.48 -15.63 11.84
C HIS A 450 2.52 -17.16 11.66
N GLU A 451 2.43 -17.67 10.42
CA GLU A 451 2.53 -19.11 10.15
C GLU A 451 3.87 -19.69 10.60
N ASN A 452 4.97 -18.96 10.38
CA ASN A 452 6.30 -19.33 10.84
C ASN A 452 6.41 -19.31 12.38
N THR A 453 5.76 -18.35 13.05
CA THR A 453 5.73 -18.28 14.51
C THR A 453 4.97 -19.48 15.07
N MET A 454 3.80 -19.80 14.51
CA MET A 454 3.01 -20.97 14.88
C MET A 454 3.75 -22.29 14.65
N PHE A 455 4.52 -22.39 13.56
CA PHE A 455 5.42 -23.52 13.33
C PHE A 455 6.52 -23.60 14.39
N GLY A 456 7.14 -22.46 14.74
CA GLY A 456 8.09 -22.35 15.85
C GLY A 456 7.49 -22.78 17.19
N GLU A 457 6.27 -22.36 17.50
CA GLU A 457 5.56 -22.75 18.73
C GLU A 457 5.37 -24.27 18.77
N CYS A 458 4.86 -24.85 17.69
CA CYS A 458 4.69 -26.30 17.55
C CYS A 458 6.02 -27.05 17.76
N PHE A 459 7.11 -26.52 17.18
CA PHE A 459 8.44 -27.10 17.37
C PHE A 459 8.93 -26.99 18.81
N LEU A 460 8.75 -25.83 19.45
CA LEU A 460 9.16 -25.58 20.84
C LEU A 460 8.38 -26.44 21.83
N GLU A 461 7.07 -26.59 21.64
CA GLU A 461 6.23 -27.50 22.42
C GLU A 461 6.71 -28.96 22.27
N ALA A 462 6.97 -29.40 21.03
CA ALA A 462 7.40 -30.76 20.73
C ALA A 462 8.74 -31.14 21.40
N VAL A 463 9.66 -30.18 21.53
CA VAL A 463 10.96 -30.41 22.19
C VAL A 463 10.95 -30.10 23.70
N GLY A 464 9.81 -29.70 24.26
CA GLY A 464 9.68 -29.35 25.68
C GLY A 464 10.46 -28.09 26.06
N ALA A 465 10.49 -27.08 25.19
CA ALA A 465 11.13 -25.81 25.47
C ALA A 465 10.43 -25.07 26.62
N SER A 466 11.18 -24.19 27.30
CA SER A 466 10.64 -23.39 28.40
C SER A 466 9.73 -22.26 27.91
N ASP A 467 8.79 -21.83 28.75
CA ASP A 467 7.96 -20.64 28.49
C ASP A 467 8.81 -19.39 28.18
N LEU A 468 9.98 -19.24 28.81
CA LEU A 468 10.90 -18.12 28.55
C LEU A 468 11.41 -18.11 27.11
N GLU A 469 11.64 -19.28 26.52
CA GLU A 469 12.10 -19.40 25.14
C GLU A 469 10.96 -19.14 24.15
N MET A 470 9.75 -19.59 24.47
CA MET A 470 8.54 -19.27 23.73
C MET A 470 8.29 -17.76 23.69
N GLU A 471 8.34 -17.10 24.86
CA GLU A 471 8.20 -15.66 25.00
C GLU A 471 9.31 -14.89 24.28
N ARG A 472 10.54 -15.41 24.28
CA ARG A 472 11.64 -14.85 23.49
C ARG A 472 11.29 -14.83 22.02
N MET A 473 10.91 -15.97 21.44
CA MET A 473 10.56 -16.08 20.02
C MET A 473 9.45 -15.10 19.62
N LYS A 474 8.38 -15.00 20.42
CA LYS A 474 7.26 -14.07 20.18
C LYS A 474 7.69 -12.61 20.18
N LYS A 475 8.56 -12.22 21.11
CA LYS A 475 9.13 -10.86 21.17
C LYS A 475 10.01 -10.55 19.98
N GLU A 476 10.83 -11.51 19.56
CA GLU A 476 11.68 -11.36 18.37
C GLU A 476 10.82 -11.21 17.10
N ALA A 477 9.77 -12.03 16.94
CA ALA A 477 8.80 -11.90 15.84
C ALA A 477 8.11 -10.52 15.84
N MET A 478 7.60 -10.07 16.98
CA MET A 478 6.98 -8.75 17.12
C MET A 478 7.94 -7.63 16.74
N LYS A 479 9.18 -7.66 17.24
CA LYS A 479 10.18 -6.64 16.95
C LYS A 479 10.51 -6.61 15.45
N SER A 480 10.69 -7.79 14.84
CA SER A 480 10.95 -7.93 13.40
C SER A 480 9.83 -7.34 12.55
N LEU A 481 8.57 -7.64 12.86
CA LEU A 481 7.41 -7.07 12.15
C LEU A 481 7.34 -5.56 12.29
N ILE A 482 7.53 -5.02 13.49
CA ILE A 482 7.55 -3.56 13.69
C ILE A 482 8.66 -2.92 12.86
N MET A 483 9.86 -3.50 12.83
CA MET A 483 10.94 -2.98 11.99
C MET A 483 10.56 -2.97 10.51
N HIS A 484 9.92 -4.05 10.02
CA HIS A 484 9.41 -4.17 8.66
C HIS A 484 8.39 -3.08 8.33
N GLU A 485 7.34 -2.93 9.14
CA GLU A 485 6.30 -1.93 8.90
C GLU A 485 6.86 -0.50 8.97
N VAL A 486 7.79 -0.22 9.89
CA VAL A 486 8.49 1.07 9.91
C VAL A 486 9.28 1.28 8.62
N GLY A 487 9.94 0.27 8.07
CA GLY A 487 10.65 0.39 6.79
C GLY A 487 9.76 0.88 5.65
N HIS A 488 8.54 0.36 5.53
CA HIS A 488 7.55 0.87 4.56
C HIS A 488 7.21 2.34 4.78
N THR A 489 7.03 2.76 6.04
CA THR A 489 6.74 4.15 6.38
C THR A 489 7.93 5.09 6.17
N LEU A 490 9.13 4.55 5.96
CA LEU A 490 10.33 5.31 5.57
C LEU A 490 10.51 5.39 4.05
N GLY A 491 9.63 4.70 3.30
CA GLY A 491 9.58 4.68 1.85
C GLY A 491 10.15 3.41 1.21
N LEU A 492 10.58 2.40 1.98
CA LEU A 492 11.24 1.22 1.42
C LEU A 492 10.24 0.18 0.87
N ASN A 493 10.56 -0.40 -0.28
CA ASN A 493 9.88 -1.62 -0.74
C ASN A 493 10.39 -2.85 0.00
N HIS A 494 9.78 -3.99 -0.29
CA HIS A 494 10.33 -5.28 0.09
C HIS A 494 11.67 -5.57 -0.59
N ASN A 495 12.48 -6.42 0.04
CA ASN A 495 13.72 -6.98 -0.53
C ASN A 495 13.79 -8.49 -0.27
N MET A 496 13.11 -9.28 -1.10
CA MET A 496 13.04 -10.74 -1.05
C MET A 496 14.36 -11.45 -1.40
N LYS A 497 15.43 -10.70 -1.64
CA LYS A 497 16.77 -11.24 -1.92
C LYS A 497 17.69 -11.19 -0.72
N ALA A 498 17.25 -10.59 0.38
CA ALA A 498 18.09 -10.28 1.52
C ALA A 498 18.39 -11.50 2.41
N SER A 499 17.62 -12.58 2.29
CA SER A 499 17.77 -13.86 2.99
C SER A 499 19.07 -14.58 2.64
N GLN A 500 19.75 -14.20 1.56
CA GLN A 500 20.91 -14.88 0.98
C GLN A 500 22.26 -14.51 1.60
N ILE A 501 22.31 -13.68 2.65
CA ILE A 501 23.56 -13.10 3.16
C ILE A 501 24.39 -14.06 4.04
N TYR A 502 23.76 -14.98 4.79
CA TYR A 502 24.45 -15.87 5.73
C TYR A 502 24.31 -17.33 5.35
N SER A 503 25.33 -18.13 5.67
CA SER A 503 25.26 -19.59 5.62
C SER A 503 24.47 -20.16 6.80
N ILE A 504 24.07 -21.43 6.69
CA ILE A 504 23.39 -22.15 7.77
C ILE A 504 24.28 -22.23 9.02
N GLU A 505 25.58 -22.44 8.84
CA GLU A 505 26.56 -22.49 9.92
C GLU A 505 26.66 -21.16 10.66
N GLN A 506 26.63 -20.04 9.92
CA GLN A 506 26.59 -18.70 10.52
C GLN A 506 25.29 -18.44 11.26
N LEU A 507 24.13 -18.85 10.71
CA LEU A 507 22.83 -18.73 11.39
C LEU A 507 22.75 -19.57 12.67
N GLN A 508 23.59 -20.61 12.78
CA GLN A 508 23.74 -21.47 13.96
C GLN A 508 24.87 -21.03 14.91
N ASP A 509 25.65 -20.01 14.55
CA ASP A 509 26.65 -19.40 15.41
C ASP A 509 25.99 -18.28 16.22
N THR A 510 25.57 -18.62 17.43
CA THR A 510 24.81 -17.73 18.32
C THR A 510 25.56 -16.44 18.67
N GLU A 511 26.90 -16.47 18.76
CA GLU A 511 27.70 -15.27 19.02
C GLU A 511 27.86 -14.43 17.76
N PHE A 512 27.91 -15.05 16.58
CA PHE A 512 27.95 -14.32 15.31
C PHE A 512 26.66 -13.54 15.04
N ILE A 513 25.47 -14.14 15.23
CA ILE A 513 24.19 -13.48 14.89
C ILE A 513 23.62 -12.57 15.98
N LYS A 514 24.13 -12.65 17.21
CA LYS A 514 23.61 -11.91 18.35
C LYS A 514 23.47 -10.41 18.06
N GLY A 515 22.22 -9.94 18.03
CA GLY A 515 21.91 -8.51 17.84
C GLY A 515 22.09 -8.00 16.41
N LYS A 516 22.27 -8.89 15.43
CA LYS A 516 22.26 -8.56 13.99
C LYS A 516 20.87 -8.77 13.39
N ALA A 517 20.67 -8.30 12.17
CA ALA A 517 19.70 -8.92 11.28
C ALA A 517 20.23 -10.30 10.87
N LEU A 518 19.34 -11.28 10.74
CA LEU A 518 19.53 -12.57 10.05
C LEU A 518 19.51 -12.41 8.53
N THR A 519 19.06 -11.26 8.04
CA THR A 519 18.94 -10.91 6.63
C THR A 519 19.80 -9.68 6.29
N GLY A 520 19.95 -9.40 4.99
CA GLY A 520 20.46 -8.11 4.52
C GLY A 520 19.51 -6.96 4.84
N SER A 521 18.21 -7.23 4.95
CA SER A 521 17.13 -6.26 5.06
C SER A 521 15.94 -6.86 5.79
N VAL A 522 15.41 -6.16 6.80
CA VAL A 522 14.17 -6.55 7.50
C VAL A 522 12.94 -6.51 6.58
N MET A 523 13.09 -6.00 5.35
CA MET A 523 12.06 -5.91 4.32
C MET A 523 11.85 -7.22 3.54
N ASP A 524 12.50 -8.32 3.95
CA ASP A 524 12.37 -9.66 3.38
C ASP A 524 11.22 -10.47 4.03
N TYR A 525 10.74 -11.50 3.34
CA TYR A 525 9.71 -12.45 3.77
C TYR A 525 10.36 -13.81 4.06
N THR A 526 11.10 -13.91 5.16
CA THR A 526 11.93 -15.10 5.42
C THR A 526 11.20 -16.22 6.17
N ALA A 527 11.76 -17.43 6.10
CA ALA A 527 11.48 -18.49 7.06
C ALA A 527 11.93 -18.11 8.48
N ILE A 528 11.34 -18.75 9.49
CA ILE A 528 11.83 -18.70 10.88
C ILE A 528 13.17 -19.43 10.99
N ASN A 529 14.14 -18.88 11.72
CA ASN A 529 15.44 -19.50 11.98
C ASN A 529 15.34 -20.62 13.03
N LEU A 530 15.30 -21.87 12.57
CA LEU A 530 15.21 -23.05 13.43
C LEU A 530 16.36 -24.03 13.17
N THR A 531 16.85 -24.64 14.25
CA THR A 531 17.83 -25.73 14.17
C THR A 531 17.42 -26.93 15.01
N LYS A 532 17.73 -28.14 14.51
CA LYS A 532 17.60 -29.39 15.26
C LYS A 532 18.59 -29.45 16.43
N ASP A 533 19.78 -28.86 16.26
CA ASP A 533 20.78 -28.79 17.32
C ASP A 533 20.44 -27.62 18.24
N ARG A 534 19.66 -27.90 19.28
CA ARG A 534 19.19 -26.90 20.24
C ARG A 534 20.33 -26.15 20.95
N THR A 535 21.54 -26.72 21.01
CA THR A 535 22.70 -26.03 21.59
C THR A 535 23.21 -24.89 20.71
N LYS A 536 22.78 -24.86 19.45
CA LYS A 536 23.12 -23.85 18.44
C LYS A 536 21.95 -22.94 18.07
N GLN A 537 20.85 -22.98 18.82
CA GLN A 537 19.69 -22.14 18.53
C GLN A 537 19.99 -20.68 18.87
N GLY A 538 20.18 -19.87 17.82
CA GLY A 538 20.26 -18.41 17.94
C GLY A 538 18.90 -17.73 18.02
N GLN A 539 18.87 -16.45 17.66
CA GLN A 539 17.62 -15.70 17.49
C GLN A 539 16.79 -16.28 16.33
N TYR A 540 15.47 -16.24 16.49
CA TYR A 540 14.47 -16.79 15.57
C TYR A 540 14.13 -15.84 14.42
N TYR A 541 14.23 -14.52 14.66
CA TYR A 541 13.91 -13.43 13.73
C TYR A 541 14.95 -12.31 13.78
N ASP A 542 14.80 -11.32 12.89
CA ASP A 542 15.65 -10.13 12.85
C ASP A 542 15.51 -9.31 14.13
N MET A 543 16.65 -8.96 14.76
CA MET A 543 16.68 -8.18 15.99
C MET A 543 17.31 -6.79 15.85
N SER A 544 17.73 -6.45 14.64
CA SER A 544 18.26 -5.15 14.22
C SER A 544 17.97 -4.97 12.73
N VAL A 545 17.97 -3.73 12.25
CA VAL A 545 18.02 -3.44 10.81
C VAL A 545 19.29 -4.00 10.17
N GLY A 546 19.17 -4.46 8.92
CA GLY A 546 20.24 -5.10 8.16
C GLY A 546 21.16 -4.12 7.43
N PRO A 547 22.27 -4.61 6.85
CA PRO A 547 23.22 -3.79 6.10
C PRO A 547 22.60 -3.09 4.88
N TYR A 548 21.68 -3.74 4.16
CA TYR A 548 20.95 -3.13 3.05
C TYR A 548 20.02 -2.03 3.54
N ASP A 549 19.29 -2.23 4.64
CA ASP A 549 18.40 -1.19 5.22
C ASP A 549 19.18 0.08 5.55
N ILE A 550 20.37 -0.08 6.16
CA ILE A 550 21.27 1.02 6.49
C ILE A 550 21.69 1.77 5.21
N TRP A 551 22.11 1.03 4.19
CA TRP A 551 22.56 1.60 2.92
C TRP A 551 21.44 2.30 2.14
N ALA A 552 20.24 1.71 2.11
CA ALA A 552 19.06 2.29 1.48
C ALA A 552 18.68 3.63 2.15
N ILE A 553 18.65 3.68 3.49
CA ILE A 553 18.42 4.92 4.24
C ILE A 553 19.51 5.95 3.96
N GLN A 554 20.78 5.55 3.81
CA GLN A 554 21.83 6.48 3.39
C GLN A 554 21.54 7.07 2.00
N PHE A 555 21.07 6.27 1.04
CA PHE A 555 20.68 6.77 -0.28
C PHE A 555 19.53 7.78 -0.20
N GLY A 556 18.46 7.43 0.53
CA GLY A 556 17.27 8.27 0.65
C GLY A 556 17.49 9.54 1.46
N TYR A 557 18.30 9.51 2.51
CA TYR A 557 18.34 10.58 3.52
C TYR A 557 19.66 11.34 3.62
N THR A 558 20.78 10.84 3.09
CA THR A 558 22.05 11.58 3.17
C THR A 558 21.97 12.89 2.34
N PRO A 559 22.34 14.05 2.93
CA PRO A 559 22.43 15.31 2.20
C PRO A 559 23.74 15.37 1.40
N PHE A 560 23.79 14.66 0.28
CA PHE A 560 24.95 14.64 -0.61
C PHE A 560 25.26 16.04 -1.15
N LYS A 561 26.54 16.43 -1.13
CA LYS A 561 27.00 17.71 -1.65
C LYS A 561 27.21 17.68 -3.16
N THR A 562 27.49 16.49 -3.70
CA THR A 562 27.76 16.30 -5.12
C THR A 562 27.14 15.01 -5.64
N ALA A 563 26.90 14.96 -6.95
CA ALA A 563 26.47 13.74 -7.62
C ALA A 563 27.49 12.59 -7.47
N ALA A 564 28.79 12.91 -7.42
CA ALA A 564 29.86 11.94 -7.25
C ALA A 564 29.80 11.22 -5.90
N GLU A 565 29.50 11.95 -4.81
CA GLU A 565 29.31 11.33 -3.48
C GLU A 565 28.12 10.36 -3.47
N LYS A 566 27.02 10.72 -4.14
CA LYS A 566 25.84 9.84 -4.28
C LYS A 566 26.18 8.60 -5.09
N MET A 567 26.88 8.77 -6.22
CA MET A 567 27.30 7.64 -7.07
C MET A 567 28.25 6.70 -6.33
N ALA A 568 29.21 7.23 -5.56
CA ALA A 568 30.10 6.39 -4.75
C ALA A 568 29.37 5.55 -3.69
N LEU A 569 28.23 6.03 -3.16
CA LEU A 569 27.37 5.21 -2.32
C LEU A 569 26.70 4.11 -3.15
N LEU A 570 26.09 4.47 -4.28
CA LEU A 570 25.34 3.56 -5.14
C LEU A 570 26.20 2.47 -5.78
N ASP A 571 27.48 2.75 -6.05
CA ASP A 571 28.41 1.80 -6.65
C ASP A 571 28.75 0.63 -5.71
N GLN A 572 28.33 0.69 -4.45
CA GLN A 572 28.44 -0.42 -3.49
C GLN A 572 27.39 -1.52 -3.71
N SER A 573 26.41 -1.33 -4.60
CA SER A 573 25.29 -2.27 -4.80
C SER A 573 25.70 -3.69 -5.24
N THR A 574 26.97 -3.90 -5.64
CA THR A 574 27.53 -5.21 -5.99
C THR A 574 27.99 -6.02 -4.78
N LYS A 575 28.00 -5.42 -3.59
CA LYS A 575 28.34 -6.14 -2.36
C LYS A 575 27.26 -7.16 -2.00
N PRO A 576 27.61 -8.40 -1.61
CA PRO A 576 26.63 -9.44 -1.27
C PRO A 576 25.61 -9.02 -0.22
N GLU A 577 26.00 -8.20 0.75
CA GLU A 577 25.13 -7.71 1.82
C GLU A 577 24.15 -6.60 1.39
N LEU A 578 24.32 -6.05 0.18
CA LEU A 578 23.52 -4.95 -0.38
C LEU A 578 22.70 -5.35 -1.61
N ILE A 579 22.57 -6.66 -1.87
CA ILE A 579 21.80 -7.14 -3.01
C ILE A 579 20.31 -6.82 -2.85
N PHE A 580 19.66 -6.59 -3.99
CA PHE A 580 18.28 -6.16 -4.06
C PHE A 580 17.46 -7.00 -5.05
N GLY A 581 16.25 -7.37 -4.64
CA GLY A 581 15.17 -7.89 -5.49
C GLY A 581 13.85 -7.75 -4.75
N ASN A 582 12.85 -7.11 -5.36
CA ASN A 582 11.56 -6.80 -4.74
C ASN A 582 10.41 -7.59 -5.38
N ASP A 583 9.17 -7.19 -5.10
CA ASP A 583 7.95 -7.84 -5.58
C ASP A 583 7.84 -8.00 -7.10
N ALA A 584 8.52 -7.13 -7.87
CA ALA A 584 8.56 -7.19 -9.33
C ALA A 584 9.40 -8.37 -9.84
N ASP A 585 10.37 -8.83 -9.04
CA ASP A 585 11.28 -9.92 -9.36
C ASP A 585 10.98 -11.21 -8.56
N ASP A 586 9.98 -11.20 -7.68
CA ASP A 586 9.74 -12.37 -6.83
C ASP A 586 9.17 -13.57 -7.58
N MET A 587 9.60 -14.76 -7.17
CA MET A 587 9.20 -16.03 -7.75
C MET A 587 8.04 -16.71 -7.02
N ARG A 588 7.20 -15.97 -6.28
CA ARG A 588 6.13 -16.56 -5.44
C ARG A 588 5.04 -17.30 -6.23
N SER A 589 4.93 -17.03 -7.54
CA SER A 589 3.99 -17.70 -8.45
C SER A 589 4.68 -18.20 -9.71
N PRO A 590 4.28 -19.36 -10.27
CA PRO A 590 4.84 -19.86 -11.53
C PRO A 590 4.77 -18.83 -12.67
N GLY A 591 5.88 -18.62 -13.36
CA GLY A 591 5.96 -17.72 -14.53
C GLY A 591 6.05 -16.22 -14.22
N LYS A 592 6.05 -15.80 -12.94
CA LYS A 592 6.13 -14.38 -12.56
C LYS A 592 7.52 -13.77 -12.76
N ALA A 593 8.58 -14.46 -12.34
CA ALA A 593 9.96 -14.00 -12.43
C ALA A 593 10.94 -15.18 -12.60
N ILE A 594 12.26 -14.92 -12.56
CA ILE A 594 13.30 -15.90 -12.96
C ILE A 594 14.44 -16.13 -11.95
N ASP A 595 14.70 -15.23 -10.99
CA ASP A 595 15.81 -15.38 -10.03
C ASP A 595 15.35 -16.12 -8.76
N PRO A 596 15.79 -17.37 -8.51
CA PRO A 596 15.30 -18.16 -7.38
C PRO A 596 15.74 -17.64 -6.02
N ARG A 597 16.63 -16.65 -5.99
CA ARG A 597 17.07 -15.95 -4.78
C ARG A 597 16.13 -14.83 -4.38
N VAL A 598 15.20 -14.42 -5.26
CA VAL A 598 14.15 -13.45 -4.93
C VAL A 598 12.89 -14.24 -4.64
N ASN A 599 12.79 -14.71 -3.39
CA ASN A 599 11.79 -15.69 -3.00
C ASN A 599 11.24 -15.40 -1.61
N VAL A 600 10.16 -16.08 -1.24
CA VAL A 600 9.53 -15.96 0.07
C VAL A 600 9.62 -17.29 0.80
N GLY A 601 9.68 -17.26 2.13
CA GLY A 601 9.76 -18.45 2.96
C GLY A 601 11.10 -19.17 2.90
N ASP A 602 12.16 -18.50 2.44
CA ASP A 602 13.53 -19.00 2.51
C ASP A 602 14.36 -18.26 3.57
N LEU A 603 15.51 -18.83 3.93
CA LEU A 603 16.50 -18.23 4.81
C LEU A 603 17.83 -18.93 4.56
N SER A 604 18.93 -18.20 4.36
CA SER A 604 20.29 -18.66 4.04
C SER A 604 20.69 -18.47 2.58
N SER A 605 21.99 -18.22 2.38
CA SER A 605 22.75 -18.32 1.12
C SER A 605 22.69 -19.71 0.46
N ASP A 606 22.25 -20.75 1.20
CA ASP A 606 21.93 -22.07 0.67
C ASP A 606 20.47 -22.42 0.96
N ALA A 607 19.55 -21.78 0.24
CA ALA A 607 18.11 -21.95 0.42
C ALA A 607 17.64 -23.40 0.15
N ILE A 608 18.30 -24.13 -0.76
CA ILE A 608 17.99 -25.54 -1.03
C ILE A 608 18.27 -26.38 0.23
N GLN A 609 19.45 -26.23 0.82
CA GLN A 609 19.80 -26.99 2.02
C GLN A 609 18.97 -26.56 3.24
N TYR A 610 18.64 -25.27 3.35
CA TYR A 610 17.75 -24.80 4.42
C TYR A 610 16.36 -25.43 4.32
N ALA A 611 15.77 -25.45 3.12
CA ALA A 611 14.48 -26.12 2.88
C ALA A 611 14.53 -27.63 3.16
N ILE A 612 15.65 -28.30 2.83
CA ILE A 612 15.88 -29.71 3.23
C ILE A 612 15.87 -29.87 4.76
N ASN A 613 16.51 -28.95 5.50
CA ASN A 613 16.51 -29.01 6.96
C ASN A 613 15.09 -28.85 7.54
N ILE A 614 14.24 -28.03 6.91
CA ILE A 614 12.82 -27.90 7.27
C ILE A 614 12.06 -29.22 7.00
N TYR A 615 12.28 -29.88 5.85
CA TYR A 615 11.72 -31.21 5.61
C TYR A 615 12.14 -32.21 6.68
N ASP A 616 13.43 -32.25 6.99
CA ASP A 616 13.94 -33.18 7.99
C ASP A 616 13.36 -32.86 9.37
N LEU A 617 13.15 -31.59 9.72
CA LEU A 617 12.55 -31.19 10.99
C LEU A 617 11.07 -31.56 11.08
N THR A 618 10.31 -31.26 10.03
CA THR A 618 8.88 -31.57 9.97
C THR A 618 8.63 -33.09 9.95
N ASN A 619 9.46 -33.89 9.28
CA ASN A 619 9.36 -35.35 9.28
C ASN A 619 9.59 -35.96 10.67
N ASP A 620 10.61 -35.49 11.40
CA ASP A 620 10.88 -35.94 12.77
C ASP A 620 9.70 -35.65 13.71
N MET A 621 9.10 -34.47 13.58
CA MET A 621 7.91 -34.08 14.35
C MET A 621 6.68 -34.90 13.95
N MET A 622 6.46 -35.10 12.65
CA MET A 622 5.29 -35.84 12.13
C MET A 622 5.22 -37.26 12.71
N GLY A 623 6.37 -37.93 12.89
CA GLY A 623 6.45 -39.27 13.48
C GLY A 623 5.94 -39.37 14.92
N ASN A 624 5.99 -38.28 15.70
CA ASN A 624 5.61 -38.25 17.12
C ASN A 624 4.39 -37.38 17.42
N LEU A 625 3.82 -36.75 16.39
CA LEU A 625 2.79 -35.71 16.52
C LEU A 625 1.59 -36.15 17.36
N LYS A 626 1.10 -37.38 17.14
CA LYS A 626 -0.04 -37.93 17.88
C LYS A 626 0.24 -38.04 19.39
N LEU A 627 1.47 -38.39 19.77
CA LEU A 627 1.86 -38.51 21.17
C LEU A 627 2.02 -37.14 21.83
N GLN A 628 2.57 -36.17 21.10
CA GLN A 628 2.87 -34.83 21.62
C GLN A 628 1.62 -33.92 21.69
N PHE A 629 0.68 -34.05 20.74
CA PHE A 629 -0.45 -33.14 20.58
C PHE A 629 -1.82 -33.79 20.83
N SER A 630 -1.87 -34.92 21.54
CA SER A 630 -3.12 -35.54 21.97
C SER A 630 -3.15 -35.69 23.49
N GLU A 631 -4.12 -35.04 24.13
CA GLU A 631 -4.37 -35.19 25.56
C GLU A 631 -5.65 -35.98 25.82
N LYS A 632 -5.60 -36.93 26.76
CA LYS A 632 -6.77 -37.78 27.09
C LYS A 632 -7.90 -36.93 27.65
N GLY A 633 -9.06 -36.99 27.00
CA GLY A 633 -10.25 -36.23 27.40
C GLY A 633 -10.40 -34.89 26.69
N GLN A 634 -9.42 -34.50 25.86
CA GLN A 634 -9.50 -33.34 24.98
C GLN A 634 -9.83 -33.75 23.53
N SER A 635 -10.18 -32.76 22.70
CA SER A 635 -10.37 -32.94 21.26
C SER A 635 -9.05 -33.05 20.49
N TYR A 636 -9.06 -33.62 19.28
CA TYR A 636 -7.88 -33.69 18.40
C TYR A 636 -7.54 -32.36 17.69
N GLN A 637 -8.06 -31.23 18.16
CA GLN A 637 -7.86 -29.95 17.46
C GLN A 637 -6.39 -29.51 17.46
N ASP A 638 -5.66 -29.69 18.56
CA ASP A 638 -4.23 -29.36 18.62
C ASP A 638 -3.41 -30.26 17.68
N LEU A 639 -3.69 -31.57 17.67
CA LEU A 639 -3.10 -32.52 16.72
C LEU A 639 -3.37 -32.10 15.27
N ARG A 640 -4.62 -31.75 14.95
CA ARG A 640 -5.02 -31.35 13.60
C ARG A 640 -4.32 -30.04 13.19
N ARG A 641 -4.27 -29.04 14.06
CA ARG A 641 -3.54 -27.78 13.85
C ARG A 641 -2.07 -28.05 13.54
N ALA A 642 -1.39 -28.82 14.40
CA ALA A 642 0.01 -29.17 14.23
C ALA A 642 0.26 -29.90 12.91
N TYR A 643 -0.62 -30.84 12.52
CA TYR A 643 -0.50 -31.57 11.26
C TYR A 643 -0.57 -30.64 10.03
N TYR A 644 -1.54 -29.72 10.00
CA TYR A 644 -1.68 -28.77 8.89
C TYR A 644 -0.53 -27.77 8.84
N LEU A 645 -0.05 -27.28 10.00
CA LEU A 645 1.12 -26.41 10.09
C LEU A 645 2.36 -27.06 9.48
N LEU A 646 2.68 -28.29 9.91
CA LEU A 646 3.83 -29.03 9.38
C LEU A 646 3.68 -29.31 7.88
N SER A 647 2.47 -29.66 7.43
CA SER A 647 2.19 -29.89 6.01
C SER A 647 2.35 -28.62 5.16
N GLY A 648 1.91 -27.46 5.67
CA GLY A 648 2.10 -26.17 5.01
C GLY A 648 3.58 -25.79 4.88
N GLN A 649 4.36 -25.98 5.95
CA GLN A 649 5.81 -25.72 5.92
C GLN A 649 6.56 -26.66 4.96
N ARG A 650 6.10 -27.91 4.84
CA ARG A 650 6.59 -28.85 3.80
C ARG A 650 6.26 -28.37 2.39
N SER A 651 5.08 -27.79 2.16
CA SER A 651 4.72 -27.21 0.87
C SER A 651 5.64 -26.03 0.53
N ASN A 652 5.79 -25.07 1.45
CA ASN A 652 6.65 -23.90 1.28
C ASN A 652 8.10 -24.30 0.98
N ALA A 653 8.65 -25.28 1.70
CA ALA A 653 10.00 -25.81 1.43
C ALA A 653 10.13 -26.39 0.01
N GLY A 654 9.09 -27.06 -0.47
CA GLY A 654 9.01 -27.59 -1.83
C GLY A 654 8.97 -26.47 -2.87
N ASP A 655 8.18 -25.43 -2.62
CA ASP A 655 8.10 -24.24 -3.47
C ASP A 655 9.46 -23.57 -3.61
N VAL A 656 10.18 -23.36 -2.49
CA VAL A 656 11.53 -22.79 -2.49
C VAL A 656 12.48 -23.60 -3.36
N ILE A 657 12.54 -24.92 -3.16
CA ILE A 657 13.44 -25.81 -3.93
C ILE A 657 13.09 -25.80 -5.41
N SER A 658 11.79 -25.79 -5.75
CA SER A 658 11.33 -25.86 -7.14
C SER A 658 11.85 -24.72 -8.00
N ARG A 659 12.03 -23.50 -7.44
CA ARG A 659 12.47 -22.31 -8.19
C ARG A 659 13.89 -22.43 -8.72
N TYR A 660 14.73 -23.25 -8.09
CA TYR A 660 16.11 -23.47 -8.54
C TYR A 660 16.18 -24.29 -9.84
N ILE A 661 15.13 -25.01 -10.24
CA ILE A 661 15.11 -25.77 -11.49
C ILE A 661 14.75 -24.83 -12.64
N GLY A 662 15.69 -24.64 -13.57
CA GLY A 662 15.51 -23.71 -14.70
C GLY A 662 15.58 -22.23 -14.33
N GLY A 663 15.89 -21.89 -13.07
CA GLY A 663 16.09 -20.51 -12.62
C GLY A 663 17.31 -19.83 -13.26
N VAL A 664 17.31 -18.50 -13.22
CA VAL A 664 18.36 -17.63 -13.76
C VAL A 664 18.69 -16.54 -12.74
N TYR A 665 19.91 -16.56 -12.23
CA TYR A 665 20.44 -15.50 -11.38
C TYR A 665 20.52 -14.18 -12.14
N VAL A 666 19.90 -13.13 -11.57
CA VAL A 666 19.93 -11.78 -12.12
C VAL A 666 20.94 -10.93 -11.32
N ASP A 667 21.83 -10.26 -12.04
CA ASP A 667 22.75 -9.25 -11.52
C ASP A 667 22.31 -7.86 -12.01
N ARG A 668 22.09 -6.93 -11.06
CA ARG A 668 21.63 -5.56 -11.30
C ARG A 668 22.80 -4.55 -11.42
N ALA A 669 24.04 -5.02 -11.47
CA ALA A 669 25.21 -4.16 -11.62
C ALA A 669 25.14 -3.31 -12.90
N MET A 670 25.54 -2.05 -12.77
CA MET A 670 25.66 -1.13 -13.90
C MET A 670 26.86 -1.51 -14.79
N ILE A 671 26.83 -1.13 -16.06
CA ILE A 671 27.91 -1.41 -17.01
C ILE A 671 29.24 -0.85 -16.47
N GLY A 672 30.23 -1.73 -16.26
CA GLY A 672 31.55 -1.37 -15.77
C GLY A 672 31.65 -1.14 -14.26
N GLN A 673 30.58 -1.39 -13.50
CA GLN A 673 30.61 -1.30 -12.04
C GLN A 673 31.53 -2.38 -11.44
N GLU A 674 32.37 -1.99 -10.49
CA GLU A 674 33.27 -2.91 -9.80
C GLU A 674 32.47 -3.99 -9.05
N GLY A 675 32.87 -5.25 -9.22
CA GLY A 675 32.18 -6.41 -8.64
C GLY A 675 30.98 -6.92 -9.43
N GLY A 676 30.58 -6.26 -10.51
CA GLY A 676 29.49 -6.72 -11.38
C GLY A 676 29.84 -8.01 -12.14
N THR A 677 28.85 -8.87 -12.32
CA THR A 677 28.97 -10.13 -13.08
C THR A 677 28.13 -10.09 -14.36
N GLN A 678 27.86 -11.25 -14.98
CA GLN A 678 26.97 -11.29 -16.14
C GLN A 678 25.53 -11.01 -15.70
N PRO A 679 24.77 -10.18 -16.42
CA PRO A 679 23.40 -9.81 -16.04
C PRO A 679 22.48 -11.01 -15.80
N TYR A 680 22.71 -12.11 -16.53
CA TYR A 680 21.96 -13.36 -16.42
C TYR A 680 22.93 -14.53 -16.35
N THR A 681 22.83 -15.31 -15.28
CA THR A 681 23.59 -16.55 -15.12
C THR A 681 22.62 -17.69 -14.79
N PRO A 682 22.52 -18.76 -15.61
CA PRO A 682 21.69 -19.90 -15.26
C PRO A 682 22.09 -20.49 -13.91
N VAL A 683 21.12 -20.95 -13.12
CA VAL A 683 21.41 -21.72 -11.90
C VAL A 683 22.35 -22.88 -12.25
N SER A 684 23.34 -23.13 -11.41
CA SER A 684 24.38 -24.12 -11.67
C SER A 684 23.78 -25.51 -11.92
N LEU A 685 24.41 -26.33 -12.77
CA LEU A 685 23.95 -27.71 -12.98
C LEU A 685 23.95 -28.52 -11.68
N GLU A 686 24.86 -28.19 -10.77
CA GLU A 686 24.94 -28.80 -9.44
C GLU A 686 23.70 -28.48 -8.62
N ASP A 687 23.33 -27.20 -8.49
CA ASP A 687 22.16 -26.79 -7.70
C ASP A 687 20.85 -27.25 -8.32
N GLN A 688 20.73 -27.25 -9.66
CA GLN A 688 19.57 -27.83 -10.34
C GLN A 688 19.42 -29.34 -10.03
N LYS A 689 20.52 -30.08 -9.99
CA LYS A 689 20.51 -31.51 -9.61
C LYS A 689 20.20 -31.69 -8.12
N ARG A 690 20.78 -30.86 -7.24
CA ARG A 690 20.48 -30.87 -5.80
C ARG A 690 18.99 -30.62 -5.56
N ALA A 691 18.42 -29.61 -6.20
CA ALA A 691 16.99 -29.30 -6.13
C ALA A 691 16.14 -30.48 -6.63
N MET A 692 16.43 -31.01 -7.81
CA MET A 692 15.67 -32.15 -8.36
C MET A 692 15.75 -33.39 -7.47
N ASN A 693 16.92 -33.68 -6.90
CA ASN A 693 17.10 -34.80 -5.97
C ASN A 693 16.29 -34.59 -4.68
N ALA A 694 16.25 -33.36 -4.15
CA ALA A 694 15.46 -33.04 -2.98
C ALA A 694 13.95 -33.20 -3.26
N LEU A 695 13.44 -32.66 -4.38
CA LEU A 695 12.03 -32.87 -4.76
C LEU A 695 11.71 -34.36 -4.97
N SER A 696 12.63 -35.09 -5.62
CA SER A 696 12.47 -36.54 -5.84
C SER A 696 12.37 -37.31 -4.52
N LYS A 697 13.09 -36.89 -3.49
CA LYS A 697 13.10 -37.53 -2.17
C LYS A 697 11.91 -37.13 -1.30
N TYR A 698 11.58 -35.84 -1.23
CA TYR A 698 10.66 -35.30 -0.22
C TYR A 698 9.24 -35.02 -0.72
N ILE A 699 9.01 -35.07 -2.04
CA ILE A 699 7.71 -34.78 -2.67
C ILE A 699 7.26 -35.91 -3.59
N PHE A 700 8.14 -36.38 -4.49
CA PHE A 700 7.74 -37.35 -5.53
C PHE A 700 7.95 -38.81 -5.14
N ALA A 701 8.67 -39.08 -4.04
CA ALA A 701 8.88 -40.44 -3.58
C ALA A 701 7.57 -41.08 -3.09
N PRO A 702 7.36 -42.39 -3.28
CA PRO A 702 6.15 -43.06 -2.78
C PRO A 702 5.99 -43.00 -1.25
N ASP A 703 7.10 -42.80 -0.54
CA ASP A 703 7.19 -42.66 0.92
C ASP A 703 7.38 -41.20 1.38
N ALA A 704 7.21 -40.23 0.47
CA ALA A 704 7.25 -38.80 0.77
C ALA A 704 6.08 -38.36 1.67
#